data_AF-A0A9W4GTJ0-F1
#
_entry.id   AF-A0A9W4GTJ0-F1
#
_cell.length_a   1.000
_cell.length_b   1.000
_cell.length_c   1.000
_cell.angle_alpha   90.00
_cell.angle_beta   90.00
_cell.angle_gamma   90.00
#
_symmetry.space_group_name_H-M   'P 1'
#
loop_
_entity.id
_entity.type
_entity.pdbx_description
1 polymer ?
#
loop_
_entity_poly.entity_id
_entity_poly.type
_entity_poly.pdbx_seq_one_letter_code
_entity_poly.pdbx_strand_id
1 'polypeptide(L)'
;MADTKSFVFENHFHPYVGMLVEKLNQQSVDGLLDLSVQQVSEAFFDQIYDPNDPAAPGEDPRFKVDFFPKNIDVSESGPYSVYNWELFFHAPVSIAVHLSKNQRFAEAQRWFHHVFDPTETDPDTPVPDRFWKFVRFRDPRPGDMPRVDELVAVLSRPASDVDPEEKILLASAAVSYEQLRRHPFQPHRVARTRVVAYQYYVVMKYLENLIAWGDSLFRLDTTESVNEATQLYVLAANILGPRPSEIPRHRSAPRMSYRQLKEAHLESFGNAVVTLENHLPFARTPAPTAAGAGDGGTALLGIWRSLYFCVPRNDQLIGYWDTVADRLFKIRNCQDITGTARQLALFAPVLDPGLLSQATAAGIDIAGAVAGTRAPASPVRATLLIQKALEIAAEVKSTGAALMSAMEKRDAEELARLRQGHEIGMARLTRDVRFLTWKEAEANTEALLRTRALAFARYRHFQLLLGRPEADVDTLRDVGLTRLPVTETTFPDVLQKLVGQYATAIVEESRPAPRLARDGDPQVQAGAQSQGSLDLISNEFAELNVHMPAARDLQQAATTVDVIYGVLGMLPNMGVDIEPFGIGGHVEFGGPLLSSVGRTLATAIRGSAEQETYNGSRAAKIAGYQRRDLDFVHESNQAALELTQNGRQLIAALVHEQVARREYDVAGDQIERARQVDAFLSSKDTNTELYTWLRSEVARSFAELYRMAVDVARSAEYAVKRELMRPEMDGTTFIGYSHWDTGHRGLQAGERLHHDLAQLQLAYLENNRREFEMTTHVSLRMLDPLALLELRSRGVCQFTVPEWLFDLQAPGHYMRRIRTVALSLPAVTGPYTSVSATLSLQRSSIRREPRLLDEKYTRAPGEDSRFLDYPGALQSVVTSSAVRDTGLFDAAAHDDRYLPFEGAGAISTWALNLPKDLRTFDYTSISDAVLHIGFTARPGVPSDAVVADLRERFAAAANQTLARSFSLRHDFPTEWTEFLAGGANLSLRIEKSWFPYFAQSAQITLTAVELYGIAGDLLARGPSPVAADALPALDAELAAKGAFTLAVPADDDVVRSDRTADPYIIVRYTVREGTSG
;
A
#
# COMPACT_ATOMS: atom_id res chain seq x y z
N MET A 1 -95.57 -7.44 -33.02
CA MET A 1 -94.59 -8.13 -33.90
C MET A 1 -94.82 -9.62 -33.75
N ALA A 2 -94.92 -10.35 -34.86
CA ALA A 2 -95.21 -11.79 -34.83
C ALA A 2 -94.11 -12.57 -34.09
N ASP A 3 -94.53 -13.44 -33.18
CA ASP A 3 -93.67 -14.25 -32.31
C ASP A 3 -92.88 -15.26 -33.16
N THR A 4 -91.61 -14.98 -33.42
CA THR A 4 -90.72 -15.84 -34.22
C THR A 4 -90.10 -16.87 -33.28
N LYS A 5 -90.35 -18.17 -33.50
CA LYS A 5 -89.77 -19.23 -32.66
C LYS A 5 -88.40 -19.61 -33.25
N SER A 6 -87.32 -19.32 -32.53
CA SER A 6 -85.97 -19.69 -32.95
C SER A 6 -85.60 -21.09 -32.45
N PHE A 7 -85.09 -21.95 -33.34
CA PHE A 7 -84.47 -23.22 -32.97
C PHE A 7 -82.94 -23.07 -33.02
N VAL A 8 -82.26 -23.48 -31.96
CA VAL A 8 -80.80 -23.45 -31.86
C VAL A 8 -80.28 -24.88 -32.04
N PHE A 9 -79.42 -25.09 -33.04
CA PHE A 9 -78.80 -26.39 -33.30
C PHE A 9 -77.35 -26.41 -32.83
N GLU A 10 -77.03 -27.33 -31.91
CA GLU A 10 -75.68 -27.53 -31.37
C GLU A 10 -75.07 -28.85 -31.84
N ASN A 11 -73.81 -28.79 -32.28
CA ASN A 11 -73.06 -29.96 -32.69
C ASN A 11 -72.64 -30.80 -31.48
N HIS A 12 -73.05 -32.07 -31.44
CA HIS A 12 -72.70 -33.03 -30.38
C HIS A 12 -71.46 -33.89 -30.72
N PHE A 13 -70.77 -33.61 -31.82
CA PHE A 13 -69.53 -34.29 -32.23
C PHE A 13 -68.46 -33.26 -32.57
N HIS A 14 -67.18 -33.64 -32.42
CA HIS A 14 -66.07 -32.74 -32.73
C HIS A 14 -65.82 -32.69 -34.25
N PRO A 15 -65.93 -31.53 -34.90
CA PRO A 15 -65.98 -31.46 -36.36
C PRO A 15 -64.62 -31.65 -37.07
N TYR A 16 -63.51 -31.50 -36.34
CA TYR A 16 -62.15 -31.49 -36.92
C TYR A 16 -61.25 -32.62 -36.42
N VAL A 17 -61.78 -33.73 -35.88
CA VAL A 17 -60.93 -34.83 -35.35
C VAL A 17 -60.00 -35.39 -36.42
N GLY A 18 -60.51 -35.62 -37.64
CA GLY A 18 -59.70 -36.11 -38.77
C GLY A 18 -58.55 -35.15 -39.11
N MET A 19 -58.84 -33.84 -39.14
CA MET A 19 -57.83 -32.79 -39.36
C MET A 19 -56.78 -32.78 -38.25
N LEU A 20 -57.18 -32.89 -36.98
CA LEU A 20 -56.24 -32.93 -35.85
C LEU A 20 -55.30 -34.14 -35.90
N VAL A 21 -55.84 -35.33 -36.21
CA VAL A 21 -55.04 -36.56 -36.36
C VAL A 21 -54.09 -36.45 -37.55
N GLU A 22 -54.56 -35.91 -38.67
CA GLU A 22 -53.73 -35.68 -39.85
C GLU A 22 -52.58 -34.70 -39.55
N LYS A 23 -52.88 -33.58 -38.89
CA LYS A 23 -51.89 -32.58 -38.47
C LYS A 23 -50.87 -33.14 -37.50
N LEU A 24 -51.29 -33.94 -36.52
CA LEU A 24 -50.39 -34.63 -35.61
C LEU A 24 -49.43 -35.58 -36.35
N ASN A 25 -49.95 -36.36 -37.30
CA ASN A 25 -49.15 -37.32 -38.05
C ASN A 25 -48.18 -36.66 -39.04
N GLN A 26 -48.57 -35.52 -39.64
CA GLN A 26 -47.76 -34.82 -40.65
C GLN A 26 -46.78 -33.81 -40.06
N GLN A 27 -47.19 -33.07 -39.02
CA GLN A 27 -46.49 -31.89 -38.49
C GLN A 27 -46.10 -32.03 -37.01
N SER A 28 -46.24 -33.23 -36.43
CA SER A 28 -45.95 -33.56 -35.03
C SER A 28 -46.83 -32.82 -34.01
N VAL A 29 -46.47 -32.89 -32.73
CA VAL A 29 -47.17 -32.22 -31.63
C VAL A 29 -47.14 -30.70 -31.80
N ASP A 30 -46.04 -30.15 -32.31
CA ASP A 30 -45.89 -28.70 -32.54
C ASP A 30 -46.92 -28.18 -33.56
N GLY A 31 -47.14 -28.94 -34.64
CA GLY A 31 -48.15 -28.61 -35.65
C GLY A 31 -49.59 -28.85 -35.19
N LEU A 32 -49.82 -29.80 -34.26
CA LEU A 32 -51.14 -30.00 -33.65
C LEU A 32 -51.54 -28.83 -32.74
N LEU A 33 -50.60 -28.33 -31.93
CA LEU A 33 -50.84 -27.27 -30.96
C LEU A 33 -50.74 -25.85 -31.55
N ASP A 34 -50.42 -25.74 -32.85
CA ASP A 34 -50.32 -24.45 -33.52
C ASP A 34 -51.66 -23.69 -33.54
N LEU A 35 -51.59 -22.37 -33.45
CA LEU A 35 -52.76 -21.49 -33.41
C LEU A 35 -53.58 -21.57 -34.70
N SER A 36 -52.91 -21.73 -35.85
CA SER A 36 -53.55 -21.79 -37.17
C SER A 36 -54.58 -22.92 -37.26
N VAL A 37 -54.35 -24.02 -36.53
CA VAL A 37 -55.25 -25.17 -36.42
C VAL A 37 -56.45 -24.88 -35.50
N GLN A 38 -56.26 -24.01 -34.51
CA GLN A 38 -57.29 -23.65 -33.53
C GLN A 38 -58.29 -22.60 -34.04
N GLN A 39 -57.89 -21.75 -34.98
CA GLN A 39 -58.71 -20.64 -35.53
C GLN A 39 -59.55 -21.03 -36.78
N VAL A 40 -59.62 -22.32 -37.11
CA VAL A 40 -60.41 -22.79 -38.26
C VAL A 40 -61.91 -22.63 -37.96
N SER A 41 -62.61 -21.86 -38.79
CA SER A 41 -64.06 -21.71 -38.72
C SER A 41 -64.69 -21.80 -40.12
N GLU A 42 -65.64 -22.72 -40.30
CA GLU A 42 -66.43 -22.87 -41.53
C GLU A 42 -67.92 -22.79 -41.19
N ALA A 43 -68.78 -22.31 -42.10
CA ALA A 43 -70.22 -22.38 -41.91
C ALA A 43 -70.69 -23.84 -41.99
N PHE A 44 -71.56 -24.27 -41.07
CA PHE A 44 -71.94 -25.68 -40.95
C PHE A 44 -72.87 -26.15 -42.08
N PHE A 45 -73.85 -25.32 -42.47
CA PHE A 45 -74.88 -25.69 -43.42
C PHE A 45 -74.66 -25.18 -44.85
N ASP A 46 -73.92 -24.08 -45.05
CA ASP A 46 -73.74 -23.42 -46.36
C ASP A 46 -73.23 -24.32 -47.49
N GLN A 47 -72.56 -25.44 -47.18
CA GLN A 47 -72.09 -26.42 -48.18
C GLN A 47 -73.14 -27.48 -48.56
N ILE A 48 -74.22 -27.60 -47.78
CA ILE A 48 -75.22 -28.68 -47.88
C ILE A 48 -76.62 -28.12 -48.20
N TYR A 49 -77.09 -27.10 -47.49
CA TYR A 49 -78.32 -26.32 -47.76
C TYR A 49 -78.37 -25.09 -46.83
N ASP A 50 -79.03 -23.98 -47.20
CA ASP A 50 -79.23 -22.86 -46.27
C ASP A 50 -80.57 -23.00 -45.53
N PRO A 51 -80.58 -23.21 -44.20
CA PRO A 51 -81.79 -23.43 -43.40
C PRO A 51 -82.61 -22.16 -43.13
N ASN A 52 -82.18 -21.01 -43.66
CA ASN A 52 -82.91 -19.75 -43.59
C ASN A 52 -83.14 -19.14 -44.99
N ASP A 53 -82.98 -19.92 -46.07
CA ASP A 53 -83.25 -19.47 -47.43
C ASP A 53 -84.78 -19.32 -47.65
N PRO A 54 -85.29 -18.08 -47.85
CA PRO A 54 -86.72 -17.85 -48.03
C PRO A 54 -87.30 -18.48 -49.31
N ALA A 55 -86.48 -19.06 -50.21
CA ALA A 55 -86.91 -19.74 -51.43
C ALA A 55 -86.95 -21.28 -51.33
N ALA A 56 -86.54 -21.88 -50.20
CA ALA A 56 -86.53 -23.33 -50.03
C ALA A 56 -87.95 -23.92 -49.85
N PRO A 57 -88.31 -25.03 -50.52
CA PRO A 57 -89.66 -25.58 -50.46
C PRO A 57 -89.90 -26.30 -49.12
N GLY A 58 -90.62 -25.63 -48.21
CA GLY A 58 -91.08 -26.22 -46.94
C GLY A 58 -90.78 -25.40 -45.68
N GLU A 59 -90.13 -24.24 -45.79
CA GLU A 59 -89.77 -23.42 -44.63
C GLU A 59 -90.82 -22.33 -44.34
N ASP A 60 -91.31 -22.28 -43.09
CA ASP A 60 -92.27 -21.28 -42.62
C ASP A 60 -91.49 -20.08 -42.04
N PRO A 61 -91.68 -18.85 -42.55
CA PRO A 61 -90.91 -17.65 -42.17
C PRO A 61 -91.11 -17.20 -40.71
N ARG A 62 -91.89 -17.95 -39.92
CA ARG A 62 -92.08 -17.80 -38.48
C ARG A 62 -91.04 -18.54 -37.63
N PHE A 63 -90.19 -19.36 -38.25
CA PHE A 63 -89.11 -20.08 -37.57
C PHE A 63 -87.76 -19.62 -38.11
N LYS A 64 -86.84 -19.30 -37.21
CA LYS A 64 -85.45 -18.95 -37.54
C LYS A 64 -84.55 -20.04 -36.99
N VAL A 65 -83.67 -20.59 -37.82
CA VAL A 65 -82.71 -21.60 -37.38
C VAL A 65 -81.37 -20.91 -37.13
N ASP A 66 -80.98 -20.82 -35.87
CA ASP A 66 -79.65 -20.36 -35.48
C ASP A 66 -78.74 -21.61 -35.37
N PHE A 67 -77.64 -21.61 -36.13
CA PHE A 67 -76.67 -22.71 -36.14
C PHE A 67 -75.26 -22.19 -35.84
N PHE A 68 -74.47 -22.99 -35.14
CA PHE A 68 -73.09 -22.63 -34.82
C PHE A 68 -72.15 -22.98 -35.99
N PRO A 69 -71.14 -22.14 -36.27
CA PRO A 69 -70.13 -22.48 -37.25
C PRO A 69 -69.36 -23.74 -36.80
N LYS A 70 -68.87 -24.49 -37.77
CA LYS A 70 -67.93 -25.58 -37.58
C LYS A 70 -66.60 -24.97 -37.12
N ASN A 71 -66.33 -24.97 -35.82
CA ASN A 71 -65.10 -24.45 -35.21
C ASN A 71 -64.63 -25.35 -34.06
N ILE A 72 -63.42 -25.10 -33.54
CA ILE A 72 -62.95 -25.74 -32.31
C ILE A 72 -63.63 -25.04 -31.12
N ASP A 73 -64.68 -25.65 -30.59
CA ASP A 73 -65.40 -25.07 -29.45
C ASP A 73 -64.59 -25.16 -28.15
N VAL A 74 -64.39 -24.00 -27.52
CA VAL A 74 -63.73 -23.79 -26.23
C VAL A 74 -64.65 -23.06 -25.24
N SER A 75 -65.95 -23.01 -25.51
CA SER A 75 -66.98 -22.46 -24.62
C SER A 75 -67.10 -23.25 -23.31
N GLU A 76 -67.67 -22.66 -22.26
CA GLU A 76 -67.90 -23.37 -20.99
C GLU A 76 -69.03 -24.42 -21.08
N SER A 77 -70.06 -24.15 -21.91
CA SER A 77 -71.25 -25.00 -22.06
C SER A 77 -71.17 -26.00 -23.21
N GLY A 78 -70.10 -25.97 -24.01
CA GLY A 78 -69.94 -26.82 -25.19
C GLY A 78 -69.82 -28.32 -24.85
N PRO A 79 -70.48 -29.22 -25.58
CA PRO A 79 -70.53 -30.65 -25.25
C PRO A 79 -69.17 -31.36 -25.30
N TYR A 80 -68.24 -30.91 -26.15
CA TYR A 80 -66.89 -31.47 -26.29
C TYR A 80 -65.77 -30.49 -25.91
N SER A 81 -66.13 -29.30 -25.43
CA SER A 81 -65.18 -28.21 -25.10
C SER A 81 -64.14 -28.63 -24.06
N VAL A 82 -64.51 -29.47 -23.09
CA VAL A 82 -63.63 -29.94 -22.01
C VAL A 82 -62.40 -30.66 -22.57
N TYR A 83 -62.56 -31.45 -23.64
CA TYR A 83 -61.46 -32.17 -24.27
C TYR A 83 -60.52 -31.23 -25.02
N ASN A 84 -61.05 -30.16 -25.62
CA ASN A 84 -60.24 -29.13 -26.28
C ASN A 84 -59.43 -28.33 -25.25
N TRP A 85 -60.03 -27.99 -24.10
CA TRP A 85 -59.32 -27.40 -22.96
C TRP A 85 -58.25 -28.32 -22.39
N GLU A 86 -58.52 -29.63 -22.34
CA GLU A 86 -57.53 -30.62 -21.90
C GLU A 86 -56.35 -30.69 -22.87
N LEU A 87 -56.62 -30.83 -24.17
CA LEU A 87 -55.64 -31.00 -25.23
C LEU A 87 -54.74 -29.77 -25.43
N PHE A 88 -55.33 -28.59 -25.55
CA PHE A 88 -54.61 -27.37 -25.94
C PHE A 88 -54.08 -26.56 -24.75
N PHE A 89 -54.60 -26.77 -23.54
CA PHE A 89 -54.22 -25.98 -22.36
C PHE A 89 -53.72 -26.83 -21.18
N HIS A 90 -54.54 -27.75 -20.64
CA HIS A 90 -54.17 -28.46 -19.42
C HIS A 90 -52.99 -29.43 -19.60
N ALA A 91 -52.96 -30.19 -20.72
CA ALA A 91 -51.89 -31.14 -20.99
C ALA A 91 -50.53 -30.43 -21.20
N PRO A 92 -50.39 -29.42 -22.08
CA PRO A 92 -49.12 -28.71 -22.26
C PRO A 92 -48.59 -28.08 -20.96
N VAL A 93 -49.46 -27.40 -20.20
CA VAL A 93 -49.06 -26.74 -18.95
C VAL A 93 -48.66 -27.75 -17.88
N SER A 94 -49.37 -28.89 -17.77
CA SER A 94 -49.03 -29.93 -16.79
C SER A 94 -47.71 -30.61 -17.12
N ILE A 95 -47.44 -30.86 -18.40
CA ILE A 95 -46.16 -31.40 -18.88
C ILE A 95 -45.02 -30.42 -18.58
N ALA A 96 -45.21 -29.14 -18.88
CA ALA A 96 -44.23 -28.09 -18.57
C ALA A 96 -43.89 -28.02 -17.07
N VAL A 97 -44.91 -28.04 -16.21
CA VAL A 97 -44.72 -28.03 -14.74
C VAL A 97 -44.01 -29.29 -14.26
N HIS A 98 -44.34 -30.46 -14.80
CA HIS A 98 -43.68 -31.71 -14.43
C HIS A 98 -42.21 -31.73 -14.86
N LEU A 99 -41.90 -31.25 -16.07
CA LEU A 99 -40.53 -31.11 -16.57
C LEU A 99 -39.72 -30.11 -15.72
N SER A 100 -40.34 -29.00 -15.32
CA SER A 100 -39.72 -28.00 -14.44
C SER A 100 -39.39 -28.59 -13.06
N LYS A 101 -40.30 -29.37 -12.46
CA LYS A 101 -40.05 -30.09 -11.20
C LYS A 101 -38.89 -31.09 -11.30
N ASN A 102 -38.72 -31.70 -12.47
CA ASN A 102 -37.61 -32.61 -12.78
C ASN A 102 -36.36 -31.87 -13.29
N GLN A 103 -36.29 -30.55 -13.13
CA GLN A 103 -35.15 -29.70 -13.50
C GLN A 103 -34.79 -29.70 -15.01
N ARG A 104 -35.73 -30.09 -15.88
CA ARG A 104 -35.59 -30.01 -17.34
C ARG A 104 -36.12 -28.67 -17.85
N PHE A 105 -35.48 -27.58 -17.40
CA PHE A 105 -36.01 -26.21 -17.53
C PHE A 105 -36.17 -25.73 -18.98
N ALA A 106 -35.22 -26.03 -19.85
CA ALA A 106 -35.29 -25.64 -21.27
C ALA A 106 -36.42 -26.36 -22.02
N GLU A 107 -36.67 -27.63 -21.70
CA GLU A 107 -37.78 -28.38 -22.28
C GLU A 107 -39.12 -27.92 -21.71
N ALA A 108 -39.18 -27.65 -20.40
CA ALA A 108 -40.36 -27.06 -19.77
C ALA A 108 -40.72 -25.71 -20.42
N GLN A 109 -39.72 -24.89 -20.74
CA GLN A 109 -39.94 -23.61 -21.43
C GLN A 109 -40.59 -23.78 -22.80
N ARG A 110 -40.13 -24.74 -23.62
CA ARG A 110 -40.74 -25.07 -24.92
C ARG A 110 -42.20 -25.47 -24.76
N TRP A 111 -42.52 -26.28 -23.76
CA TRP A 111 -43.90 -26.67 -23.48
C TRP A 111 -44.78 -25.51 -23.01
N PHE A 112 -44.23 -24.56 -22.25
CA PHE A 112 -44.95 -23.33 -21.92
C PHE A 112 -45.22 -22.47 -23.15
N HIS A 113 -44.30 -22.42 -24.14
CA HIS A 113 -44.44 -21.64 -25.36
C HIS A 113 -45.62 -22.06 -26.25
N HIS A 114 -46.12 -23.30 -26.16
CA HIS A 114 -47.36 -23.70 -26.83
C HIS A 114 -48.63 -23.02 -26.29
N VAL A 115 -48.54 -22.37 -25.11
CA VAL A 115 -49.67 -21.67 -24.49
C VAL A 115 -49.37 -20.19 -24.29
N PHE A 116 -48.18 -19.85 -23.82
CA PHE A 116 -47.71 -18.50 -23.57
C PHE A 116 -46.27 -18.33 -24.08
N ASP A 117 -46.12 -17.52 -25.12
CA ASP A 117 -44.83 -17.18 -25.71
C ASP A 117 -44.58 -15.67 -25.66
N PRO A 118 -43.75 -15.18 -24.71
CA PRO A 118 -43.42 -13.77 -24.60
C PRO A 118 -42.45 -13.28 -25.68
N THR A 119 -41.97 -14.16 -26.57
CA THR A 119 -41.01 -13.83 -27.64
C THR A 119 -41.66 -13.59 -29.01
N GLU A 120 -42.98 -13.78 -29.11
CA GLU A 120 -43.72 -13.60 -30.36
C GLU A 120 -43.73 -12.13 -30.83
N THR A 121 -43.46 -11.91 -32.12
CA THR A 121 -43.26 -10.57 -32.71
C THR A 121 -44.29 -10.20 -33.78
N ASP A 122 -45.30 -11.04 -34.02
CA ASP A 122 -46.39 -10.79 -34.95
C ASP A 122 -46.98 -9.36 -34.82
N PRO A 123 -46.80 -8.49 -35.83
CA PRO A 123 -47.26 -7.10 -35.79
C PRO A 123 -48.78 -6.97 -36.01
N ASP A 124 -49.43 -7.96 -36.62
CA ASP A 124 -50.84 -7.89 -37.03
C ASP A 124 -51.80 -8.11 -35.84
N THR A 125 -51.33 -8.79 -34.80
CA THR A 125 -52.10 -9.03 -33.57
C THR A 125 -51.72 -8.00 -32.48
N PRO A 126 -52.66 -7.27 -31.85
CA PRO A 126 -52.33 -6.31 -30.78
C PRO A 126 -51.74 -6.99 -29.54
N VAL A 127 -50.94 -6.23 -28.77
CA VAL A 127 -50.49 -6.63 -27.42
C VAL A 127 -51.68 -6.40 -26.46
N PRO A 128 -52.08 -7.37 -25.61
CA PRO A 128 -51.35 -8.57 -25.19
C PRO A 128 -51.68 -9.88 -25.93
N ASP A 129 -52.64 -9.89 -26.85
CA ASP A 129 -53.20 -11.13 -27.45
C ASP A 129 -52.18 -11.93 -28.27
N ARG A 130 -51.17 -11.25 -28.83
CA ARG A 130 -50.09 -11.89 -29.60
C ARG A 130 -49.30 -12.95 -28.81
N PHE A 131 -49.16 -12.78 -27.49
CA PHE A 131 -48.33 -13.67 -26.65
C PHE A 131 -49.03 -14.97 -26.27
N TRP A 132 -50.35 -15.05 -26.41
CA TRP A 132 -51.12 -16.25 -26.06
C TRP A 132 -51.28 -17.13 -27.27
N LYS A 133 -50.87 -18.40 -27.23
CA LYS A 133 -51.02 -19.35 -28.36
C LYS A 133 -52.29 -20.19 -28.29
N PHE A 134 -53.03 -20.09 -27.17
CA PHE A 134 -54.31 -20.74 -26.98
C PHE A 134 -55.47 -19.83 -27.44
N VAL A 135 -56.32 -20.30 -28.35
CA VAL A 135 -57.38 -19.50 -28.99
C VAL A 135 -58.33 -18.84 -28.01
N ARG A 136 -58.67 -19.50 -26.91
CA ARG A 136 -59.60 -18.98 -25.89
C ARG A 136 -59.11 -17.71 -25.21
N PHE A 137 -57.80 -17.48 -25.19
CA PHE A 137 -57.19 -16.31 -24.57
C PHE A 137 -57.08 -15.10 -25.51
N ARG A 138 -57.40 -15.27 -26.81
CA ARG A 138 -57.37 -14.19 -27.83
C ARG A 138 -58.73 -13.59 -28.15
N ASP A 139 -59.81 -14.38 -28.07
CA ASP A 139 -61.15 -13.95 -28.46
C ASP A 139 -62.01 -13.63 -27.21
N PRO A 140 -62.13 -12.36 -26.79
CA PRO A 140 -63.02 -11.97 -25.69
C PRO A 140 -64.48 -12.12 -26.13
N ARG A 141 -65.26 -12.90 -25.38
CA ARG A 141 -66.69 -13.10 -25.65
C ARG A 141 -67.57 -12.18 -24.79
N PRO A 142 -68.74 -11.75 -25.27
CA PRO A 142 -69.70 -10.99 -24.44
C PRO A 142 -70.04 -11.74 -23.15
N GLY A 143 -69.79 -11.13 -22.00
CA GLY A 143 -69.98 -11.74 -20.68
C GLY A 143 -68.74 -12.39 -20.06
N ASP A 144 -67.60 -12.41 -20.76
CA ASP A 144 -66.31 -12.78 -20.16
C ASP A 144 -65.94 -11.81 -19.05
N MET A 145 -65.57 -12.34 -17.88
CA MET A 145 -65.24 -11.50 -16.74
C MET A 145 -63.92 -10.75 -16.99
N PRO A 146 -63.95 -9.40 -16.99
CA PRO A 146 -62.75 -8.60 -17.11
C PRO A 146 -61.92 -8.70 -15.82
N ARG A 147 -60.83 -7.93 -15.76
CA ARG A 147 -60.04 -7.83 -14.54
C ARG A 147 -60.91 -7.35 -13.38
N VAL A 148 -60.55 -7.76 -12.16
CA VAL A 148 -61.39 -7.54 -10.96
C VAL A 148 -61.64 -6.05 -10.70
N ASP A 149 -60.67 -5.19 -11.02
CA ASP A 149 -60.74 -3.73 -10.97
C ASP A 149 -61.75 -3.14 -11.96
N GLU A 150 -61.79 -3.63 -13.20
CA GLU A 150 -62.78 -3.23 -14.21
C GLU A 150 -64.19 -3.70 -13.82
N LEU A 151 -64.30 -4.93 -13.30
CA LEU A 151 -65.56 -5.46 -12.79
C LEU A 151 -66.07 -4.64 -11.59
N VAL A 152 -65.19 -4.25 -10.69
CA VAL A 152 -65.49 -3.36 -9.56
C VAL A 152 -65.91 -1.96 -10.03
N ALA A 153 -65.30 -1.44 -11.10
CA ALA A 153 -65.68 -0.15 -11.68
C ALA A 153 -67.10 -0.20 -12.26
N VAL A 154 -67.46 -1.26 -12.98
CA VAL A 154 -68.83 -1.48 -13.49
C VAL A 154 -69.82 -1.63 -12.34
N LEU A 155 -69.47 -2.39 -11.29
CA LEU A 155 -70.30 -2.56 -10.08
C LEU A 155 -70.48 -1.26 -9.27
N SER A 156 -69.62 -0.26 -9.45
CA SER A 156 -69.71 1.02 -8.74
C SER A 156 -70.65 2.04 -9.42
N ARG A 157 -71.11 1.76 -10.65
CA ARG A 157 -72.02 2.61 -11.42
C ARG A 157 -73.48 2.34 -11.07
N PRO A 158 -74.37 3.36 -11.08
CA PRO A 158 -75.80 3.15 -10.85
C PRO A 158 -76.44 2.34 -11.98
N ALA A 159 -77.41 1.47 -11.66
CA ALA A 159 -78.05 0.55 -12.61
C ALA A 159 -78.76 1.22 -13.82
N SER A 160 -78.96 2.54 -13.79
CA SER A 160 -79.51 3.34 -14.89
C SER A 160 -78.52 3.60 -16.03
N ASP A 161 -77.21 3.60 -15.73
CA ASP A 161 -76.14 4.06 -16.62
C ASP A 161 -75.31 2.88 -17.18
N VAL A 162 -75.84 1.66 -17.08
CA VAL A 162 -75.16 0.41 -17.46
C VAL A 162 -75.61 -0.02 -18.86
N ASP A 163 -74.64 -0.20 -19.75
CA ASP A 163 -74.87 -0.63 -21.13
C ASP A 163 -75.49 -2.04 -21.21
N PRO A 164 -76.20 -2.39 -22.29
CA PRO A 164 -76.79 -3.72 -22.46
C PRO A 164 -75.78 -4.88 -22.34
N GLU A 165 -74.54 -4.68 -22.79
CA GLU A 165 -73.45 -5.66 -22.67
C GLU A 165 -72.91 -5.76 -21.24
N GLU A 166 -72.79 -4.64 -20.54
CA GLU A 166 -72.38 -4.61 -19.13
C GLU A 166 -73.44 -5.30 -18.23
N LYS A 167 -74.72 -5.30 -18.61
CA LYS A 167 -75.78 -6.07 -17.91
C LYS A 167 -75.59 -7.59 -18.04
N ILE A 168 -75.17 -8.06 -19.22
CA ILE A 168 -74.84 -9.48 -19.46
C ILE A 168 -73.63 -9.88 -18.61
N LEU A 169 -72.63 -9.00 -18.53
CA LEU A 169 -71.45 -9.19 -17.68
C LEU A 169 -71.80 -9.26 -16.18
N LEU A 170 -72.70 -8.40 -15.69
CA LEU A 170 -73.14 -8.44 -14.30
C LEU A 170 -73.91 -9.72 -13.97
N ALA A 171 -74.69 -10.24 -14.93
CA ALA A 171 -75.39 -11.52 -14.79
C ALA A 171 -74.42 -12.71 -14.74
N SER A 172 -73.41 -12.74 -15.62
CA SER A 172 -72.39 -13.80 -15.62
C SER A 172 -71.51 -13.75 -14.36
N ALA A 173 -71.17 -12.55 -13.88
CA ALA A 173 -70.45 -12.35 -12.63
C ALA A 173 -71.23 -12.85 -11.42
N ALA A 174 -72.56 -12.66 -11.38
CA ALA A 174 -73.42 -13.15 -10.30
C ALA A 174 -73.42 -14.69 -10.25
N VAL A 175 -73.51 -15.34 -11.41
CA VAL A 175 -73.43 -16.80 -11.52
C VAL A 175 -72.07 -17.32 -11.04
N SER A 176 -70.96 -16.71 -11.48
CA SER A 176 -69.61 -17.08 -11.04
C SER A 176 -69.43 -16.95 -9.53
N TYR A 177 -69.93 -15.87 -8.94
CA TYR A 177 -69.89 -15.65 -7.49
C TYR A 177 -70.71 -16.69 -6.72
N GLU A 178 -71.89 -17.06 -7.23
CA GLU A 178 -72.70 -18.12 -6.64
C GLU A 178 -72.01 -19.49 -6.72
N GLN A 179 -71.34 -19.78 -7.84
CA GLN A 179 -70.55 -21.02 -8.00
C GLN A 179 -69.38 -21.09 -6.99
N LEU A 180 -68.69 -19.96 -6.77
CA LEU A 180 -67.63 -19.86 -5.76
C LEU A 180 -68.19 -20.08 -4.35
N ARG A 181 -69.36 -19.51 -4.04
CA ARG A 181 -70.02 -19.68 -2.74
C ARG A 181 -70.46 -21.12 -2.47
N ARG A 182 -70.96 -21.82 -3.50
CA ARG A 182 -71.38 -23.23 -3.39
C ARG A 182 -70.19 -24.19 -3.34
N HIS A 183 -69.08 -23.87 -4.00
CA HIS A 183 -67.91 -24.75 -4.12
C HIS A 183 -66.58 -24.00 -3.89
N PRO A 184 -66.29 -23.54 -2.65
CA PRO A 184 -65.17 -22.65 -2.37
C PRO A 184 -63.78 -23.29 -2.55
N PHE A 185 -63.67 -24.62 -2.48
CA PHE A 185 -62.39 -25.34 -2.58
C PHE A 185 -62.10 -25.92 -3.98
N GLN A 186 -62.82 -25.48 -5.02
CA GLN A 186 -62.63 -25.94 -6.41
C GLN A 186 -62.12 -24.80 -7.31
N PRO A 187 -60.80 -24.51 -7.31
CA PRO A 187 -60.24 -23.33 -7.99
C PRO A 187 -60.43 -23.38 -9.52
N HIS A 188 -60.38 -24.57 -10.13
CA HIS A 188 -60.61 -24.74 -11.57
C HIS A 188 -62.03 -24.34 -11.99
N ARG A 189 -63.02 -24.51 -11.12
CA ARG A 189 -64.41 -24.10 -11.40
C ARG A 189 -64.53 -22.58 -11.47
N VAL A 190 -63.84 -21.88 -10.57
CA VAL A 190 -63.77 -20.42 -10.58
C VAL A 190 -62.99 -19.93 -11.82
N ALA A 191 -61.86 -20.57 -12.14
CA ALA A 191 -61.01 -20.21 -13.27
C ALA A 191 -61.66 -20.47 -14.65
N ARG A 192 -62.61 -21.41 -14.75
CA ARG A 192 -63.42 -21.60 -15.98
C ARG A 192 -64.33 -20.42 -16.28
N THR A 193 -64.93 -19.85 -15.24
CA THR A 193 -65.72 -18.62 -15.38
C THR A 193 -64.82 -17.38 -15.53
N ARG A 194 -63.63 -17.38 -14.90
CA ARG A 194 -62.64 -16.29 -14.92
C ARG A 194 -61.34 -16.73 -15.59
N VAL A 195 -61.33 -16.67 -16.91
CA VAL A 195 -60.23 -17.16 -17.76
C VAL A 195 -58.89 -16.51 -17.43
N VAL A 196 -58.90 -15.25 -16.98
CA VAL A 196 -57.71 -14.50 -16.52
C VAL A 196 -56.96 -15.23 -15.39
N ALA A 197 -57.63 -16.04 -14.56
CA ALA A 197 -56.96 -16.82 -13.51
C ALA A 197 -56.01 -17.90 -14.10
N TYR A 198 -56.38 -18.50 -15.23
CA TYR A 198 -55.51 -19.44 -15.95
C TYR A 198 -54.33 -18.74 -16.62
N GLN A 199 -54.53 -17.53 -17.14
CA GLN A 199 -53.46 -16.70 -17.68
C GLN A 199 -52.43 -16.36 -16.58
N TYR A 200 -52.87 -15.90 -15.40
CA TYR A 200 -51.98 -15.67 -14.26
C TYR A 200 -51.23 -16.94 -13.86
N TYR A 201 -51.91 -18.07 -13.80
CA TYR A 201 -51.29 -19.34 -13.44
C TYR A 201 -50.14 -19.72 -14.39
N VAL A 202 -50.34 -19.61 -15.71
CA VAL A 202 -49.30 -19.91 -16.70
C VAL A 202 -48.10 -18.97 -16.57
N VAL A 203 -48.34 -17.66 -16.45
CA VAL A 203 -47.26 -16.67 -16.30
C VAL A 203 -46.48 -16.91 -15.00
N MET A 204 -47.17 -17.18 -13.89
CA MET A 204 -46.52 -17.49 -12.61
C MET A 204 -45.67 -18.77 -12.71
N LYS A 205 -46.16 -19.84 -13.36
CA LYS A 205 -45.40 -21.07 -13.56
C LYS A 205 -44.22 -20.91 -14.53
N TYR A 206 -44.37 -20.06 -15.53
CA TYR A 206 -43.27 -19.68 -16.41
C TYR A 206 -42.15 -18.94 -15.66
N LEU A 207 -42.52 -17.96 -14.82
CA LEU A 207 -41.59 -17.23 -13.96
C LEU A 207 -40.90 -18.15 -12.95
N GLU A 208 -41.64 -19.06 -12.31
CA GLU A 208 -41.04 -20.09 -11.44
C GLU A 208 -40.00 -20.94 -12.17
N ASN A 209 -40.28 -21.34 -13.42
CA ASN A 209 -39.33 -22.11 -14.23
C ASN A 209 -38.04 -21.32 -14.51
N LEU A 210 -38.16 -20.04 -14.88
CA LEU A 210 -37.00 -19.16 -15.12
C LEU A 210 -36.19 -18.93 -13.84
N ILE A 211 -36.85 -18.68 -12.71
CA ILE A 211 -36.20 -18.47 -11.41
C ILE A 211 -35.51 -19.76 -10.95
N ALA A 212 -36.17 -20.91 -11.07
CA ALA A 212 -35.60 -22.20 -10.69
C ALA A 212 -34.40 -22.58 -11.57
N TRP A 213 -34.47 -22.29 -12.87
CA TRP A 213 -33.34 -22.46 -13.78
C TRP A 213 -32.18 -21.53 -13.40
N GLY A 214 -32.45 -20.25 -13.18
CA GLY A 214 -31.46 -19.29 -12.68
C GLY A 214 -30.82 -19.74 -11.36
N ASP A 215 -31.62 -20.21 -10.39
CA ASP A 215 -31.15 -20.70 -9.09
C ASP A 215 -30.24 -21.94 -9.26
N SER A 216 -30.55 -22.82 -10.21
CA SER A 216 -29.71 -23.99 -10.51
C SER A 216 -28.34 -23.59 -11.06
N LEU A 217 -28.29 -22.61 -11.98
CA LEU A 217 -27.06 -22.09 -12.57
C LEU A 217 -26.26 -21.24 -11.57
N PHE A 218 -26.94 -20.49 -10.71
CA PHE A 218 -26.32 -19.70 -9.65
C PHE A 218 -25.65 -20.60 -8.59
N ARG A 219 -26.21 -21.80 -8.33
CA ARG A 219 -25.61 -22.81 -7.44
C ARG A 219 -24.38 -23.52 -8.03
N LEU A 220 -24.23 -23.59 -9.36
CA LEU A 220 -23.03 -24.14 -10.00
C LEU A 220 -21.78 -23.29 -9.74
N ASP A 221 -22.01 -21.99 -9.52
CA ASP A 221 -21.02 -21.04 -9.06
C ASP A 221 -19.77 -20.88 -9.96
N THR A 222 -19.96 -20.87 -11.28
CA THR A 222 -18.92 -20.47 -12.23
C THR A 222 -19.20 -19.07 -12.78
N THR A 223 -18.17 -18.40 -13.27
CA THR A 223 -18.31 -17.07 -13.90
C THR A 223 -19.31 -17.09 -15.06
N GLU A 224 -19.29 -18.16 -15.85
CA GLU A 224 -20.16 -18.36 -16.99
C GLU A 224 -21.60 -18.65 -16.53
N SER A 225 -21.78 -19.53 -15.54
CA SER A 225 -23.10 -19.92 -15.05
C SER A 225 -23.80 -18.79 -14.30
N VAL A 226 -23.06 -17.94 -13.58
CA VAL A 226 -23.60 -16.74 -12.91
C VAL A 226 -24.07 -15.70 -13.94
N ASN A 227 -23.33 -15.53 -15.05
CA ASN A 227 -23.75 -14.65 -16.14
C ASN A 227 -25.01 -15.17 -16.83
N GLU A 228 -25.09 -16.48 -17.08
CA GLU A 228 -26.29 -17.12 -17.64
C GLU A 228 -27.50 -17.00 -16.69
N ALA A 229 -27.31 -17.27 -15.39
CA ALA A 229 -28.33 -17.08 -14.37
C ALA A 229 -28.84 -15.63 -14.33
N THR A 230 -27.93 -14.66 -14.46
CA THR A 230 -28.27 -13.23 -14.51
C THR A 230 -29.21 -12.93 -15.68
N GLN A 231 -28.97 -13.50 -16.86
CA GLN A 231 -29.85 -13.31 -18.02
C GLN A 231 -31.26 -13.84 -17.76
N LEU A 232 -31.39 -15.00 -17.11
CA LEU A 232 -32.70 -15.59 -16.76
C LEU A 232 -33.44 -14.75 -15.71
N TYR A 233 -32.76 -14.23 -14.69
CA TYR A 233 -33.38 -13.34 -13.71
C TYR A 233 -33.77 -11.99 -14.31
N VAL A 234 -32.98 -11.45 -15.23
CA VAL A 234 -33.31 -10.22 -15.97
C VAL A 234 -34.53 -10.45 -16.87
N LEU A 235 -34.60 -11.60 -17.56
CA LEU A 235 -35.79 -11.97 -18.33
C LEU A 235 -37.04 -12.07 -17.44
N ALA A 236 -36.92 -12.72 -16.28
CA ALA A 236 -38.01 -12.78 -15.31
C ALA A 236 -38.42 -11.38 -14.79
N ALA A 237 -37.46 -10.49 -14.55
CA ALA A 237 -37.71 -9.10 -14.16
C ALA A 237 -38.42 -8.30 -15.26
N ASN A 238 -38.05 -8.51 -16.54
CA ASN A 238 -38.67 -7.84 -17.67
C ASN A 238 -40.14 -8.28 -17.86
N ILE A 239 -40.44 -9.57 -17.67
CA ILE A 239 -41.81 -10.10 -17.71
C ILE A 239 -42.65 -9.56 -16.55
N LEU A 240 -42.06 -9.45 -15.35
CA LEU A 240 -42.73 -8.89 -14.17
C LEU A 240 -42.97 -7.37 -14.29
N GLY A 241 -42.09 -6.64 -14.97
CA GLY A 241 -42.17 -5.19 -15.07
C GLY A 241 -41.86 -4.47 -13.74
N PRO A 242 -42.05 -3.13 -13.68
CA PRO A 242 -41.80 -2.38 -12.46
C PRO A 242 -42.70 -2.84 -11.32
N ARG A 243 -42.14 -2.94 -10.11
CA ARG A 243 -42.91 -3.31 -8.92
C ARG A 243 -44.08 -2.32 -8.73
N PRO A 244 -45.32 -2.81 -8.52
CA PRO A 244 -46.46 -1.95 -8.24
C PRO A 244 -46.23 -1.07 -7.00
N SER A 245 -46.51 0.22 -7.10
CA SER A 245 -46.40 1.17 -5.99
C SER A 245 -47.61 1.08 -5.05
N GLU A 246 -47.38 0.96 -3.75
CA GLU A 246 -48.46 1.05 -2.75
C GLU A 246 -48.99 2.49 -2.68
N ILE A 247 -50.27 2.68 -3.00
CA ILE A 247 -50.93 3.98 -2.83
C ILE A 247 -51.36 4.11 -1.36
N PRO A 248 -50.80 5.07 -0.59
CA PRO A 248 -51.19 5.26 0.80
C PRO A 248 -52.67 5.63 0.91
N ARG A 249 -53.39 5.00 1.84
CA ARG A 249 -54.81 5.29 2.07
C ARG A 249 -54.97 6.73 2.59
N HIS A 250 -55.64 7.60 1.83
CA HIS A 250 -55.86 8.99 2.22
C HIS A 250 -56.77 9.15 3.45
N ARG A 251 -57.74 8.24 3.67
CA ARG A 251 -58.57 8.17 4.90
C ARG A 251 -59.04 6.73 5.11
N SER A 252 -58.95 6.20 6.32
CA SER A 252 -59.62 4.94 6.65
C SER A 252 -61.13 5.17 6.69
N ALA A 253 -61.91 4.38 5.95
CA ALA A 253 -63.36 4.36 6.11
C ALA A 253 -63.71 4.15 7.60
N PRO A 254 -64.76 4.81 8.12
CA PRO A 254 -65.19 4.61 9.50
C PRO A 254 -65.50 3.13 9.71
N ARG A 255 -64.99 2.53 10.80
CA ARG A 255 -65.19 1.10 11.09
C ARG A 255 -66.68 0.83 11.34
N MET A 256 -67.37 0.30 10.35
CA MET A 256 -68.76 -0.14 10.43
C MET A 256 -68.81 -1.63 10.79
N SER A 257 -69.72 -1.99 11.68
CA SER A 257 -70.05 -3.39 11.97
C SER A 257 -70.82 -4.01 10.80
N TYR A 258 -70.81 -5.34 10.68
CA TYR A 258 -71.56 -6.05 9.63
C TYR A 258 -73.06 -5.68 9.61
N ARG A 259 -73.66 -5.48 10.79
CA ARG A 259 -75.07 -5.06 10.91
C ARG A 259 -75.29 -3.66 10.30
N GLN A 260 -74.39 -2.71 10.59
CA GLN A 260 -74.44 -1.35 10.04
C GLN A 260 -74.22 -1.33 8.52
N LEU A 261 -73.32 -2.18 7.99
CA LEU A 261 -73.10 -2.32 6.55
C LEU A 261 -74.31 -2.92 5.83
N LYS A 262 -75.03 -3.86 6.49
CA LYS A 262 -76.25 -4.45 5.95
C LYS A 262 -77.41 -3.43 5.88
N GLU A 263 -77.51 -2.56 6.88
CA GLU A 263 -78.50 -1.47 6.93
C GLU A 263 -78.20 -0.38 5.88
N ALA A 264 -76.91 -0.11 5.60
CA ALA A 264 -76.43 0.84 4.59
C ALA A 264 -76.49 0.31 3.12
N HIS A 265 -77.30 -0.73 2.85
CA HIS A 265 -77.48 -1.40 1.55
C HIS A 265 -76.23 -2.15 1.04
N LEU A 266 -76.04 -3.37 1.55
CA LEU A 266 -75.11 -4.35 0.95
C LEU A 266 -75.73 -4.94 -0.33
N GLU A 267 -75.05 -4.81 -1.46
CA GLU A 267 -75.52 -5.38 -2.74
C GLU A 267 -75.32 -6.91 -2.80
N SER A 268 -75.88 -7.58 -3.81
CA SER A 268 -75.82 -9.05 -4.00
C SER A 268 -74.39 -9.62 -4.04
N PHE A 269 -73.41 -8.79 -4.37
CA PHE A 269 -71.98 -9.12 -4.40
C PHE A 269 -71.25 -8.88 -3.07
N GLY A 270 -71.94 -8.42 -2.02
CA GLY A 270 -71.35 -8.12 -0.71
C GLY A 270 -70.64 -6.77 -0.64
N ASN A 271 -70.80 -5.92 -1.65
CA ASN A 271 -70.16 -4.62 -1.75
C ASN A 271 -70.93 -3.57 -0.92
N ALA A 272 -70.19 -2.70 -0.25
CA ALA A 272 -70.71 -1.50 0.40
C ALA A 272 -69.98 -0.29 -0.19
N VAL A 273 -70.73 0.69 -0.67
CA VAL A 273 -70.18 1.89 -1.32
C VAL A 273 -70.20 3.04 -0.33
N VAL A 274 -69.05 3.69 -0.13
CA VAL A 274 -68.93 4.89 0.68
C VAL A 274 -68.94 6.10 -0.24
N THR A 275 -69.90 7.01 -0.04
CA THR A 275 -69.91 8.33 -0.67
C THR A 275 -68.87 9.22 0.00
N LEU A 276 -67.86 9.62 -0.75
CA LEU A 276 -66.86 10.59 -0.31
C LEU A 276 -67.43 12.00 -0.59
N GLU A 277 -67.88 12.68 0.47
CA GLU A 277 -68.34 14.06 0.37
C GLU A 277 -67.18 15.03 0.06
N ASN A 278 -67.49 16.05 -0.76
CA ASN A 278 -66.61 17.05 -1.36
C ASN A 278 -65.65 17.75 -0.38
N HIS A 279 -64.45 17.21 -0.18
CA HIS A 279 -63.30 17.98 0.27
C HIS A 279 -62.02 17.46 -0.38
N LEU A 280 -61.56 18.15 -1.44
CA LEU A 280 -60.18 18.61 -1.60
C LEU A 280 -60.00 19.37 -2.94
N PRO A 281 -59.52 20.63 -2.94
CA PRO A 281 -58.66 21.10 -4.01
C PRO A 281 -57.23 20.57 -3.75
N PHE A 282 -56.49 20.24 -4.82
CA PHE A 282 -55.07 19.85 -4.83
C PHE A 282 -54.72 18.40 -4.46
N ALA A 283 -55.03 17.47 -5.37
CA ALA A 283 -54.13 16.34 -5.65
C ALA A 283 -53.53 16.58 -7.05
N ARG A 284 -52.24 16.93 -7.10
CA ARG A 284 -51.47 16.90 -8.35
C ARG A 284 -51.44 15.45 -8.83
N THR A 285 -52.18 15.15 -9.89
CA THR A 285 -51.96 13.95 -10.70
C THR A 285 -50.56 14.06 -11.33
N PRO A 286 -49.66 13.08 -11.15
CA PRO A 286 -48.56 12.93 -12.09
C PRO A 286 -49.20 12.59 -13.45
N ALA A 287 -48.78 13.27 -14.50
CA ALA A 287 -49.19 12.93 -15.86
C ALA A 287 -48.81 11.46 -16.16
N PRO A 288 -49.66 10.71 -16.89
CA PRO A 288 -49.31 9.37 -17.31
C PRO A 288 -48.21 9.45 -18.36
N THR A 289 -46.97 9.13 -17.98
CA THR A 289 -45.91 8.81 -18.95
C THR A 289 -45.85 7.30 -19.13
N ALA A 290 -46.73 6.77 -19.99
CA ALA A 290 -46.50 5.56 -20.79
C ALA A 290 -47.68 5.40 -21.77
N ALA A 291 -47.37 5.35 -23.06
CA ALA A 291 -48.32 5.18 -24.14
C ALA A 291 -48.99 3.79 -24.09
N GLY A 292 -50.32 3.76 -24.14
CA GLY A 292 -51.09 2.52 -24.24
C GLY A 292 -52.56 2.63 -23.81
N ALA A 293 -53.38 3.19 -24.70
CA ALA A 293 -54.85 3.05 -24.83
C ALA A 293 -55.79 3.63 -23.75
N GLY A 294 -56.78 4.41 -24.22
CA GLY A 294 -58.05 4.67 -23.53
C GLY A 294 -58.37 6.13 -23.26
N ASP A 295 -58.71 6.90 -24.29
CA ASP A 295 -59.38 8.19 -24.16
C ASP A 295 -60.76 7.98 -23.52
N GLY A 296 -60.92 8.47 -22.29
CA GLY A 296 -62.13 8.30 -21.48
C GLY A 296 -62.08 9.16 -20.22
N GLY A 297 -61.39 10.30 -20.28
CA GLY A 297 -61.38 11.29 -19.21
C GLY A 297 -62.36 12.40 -19.51
N THR A 298 -63.64 12.21 -19.19
CA THR A 298 -64.65 13.29 -19.23
C THR A 298 -65.28 13.55 -17.87
N ALA A 299 -65.00 14.76 -17.39
CA ALA A 299 -65.76 15.61 -16.44
C ALA A 299 -65.89 15.16 -14.97
N LEU A 300 -65.29 15.87 -14.00
CA LEU A 300 -65.70 17.17 -13.41
C LEU A 300 -66.98 17.08 -12.54
N LEU A 301 -66.77 17.13 -11.21
CA LEU A 301 -67.73 17.51 -10.15
C LEU A 301 -68.94 16.58 -9.91
N GLY A 302 -68.68 15.30 -9.59
CA GLY A 302 -69.69 14.36 -9.08
C GLY A 302 -69.29 13.74 -7.73
N ILE A 303 -70.28 13.34 -6.93
CA ILE A 303 -70.11 12.63 -5.65
C ILE A 303 -69.25 11.37 -5.89
N TRP A 304 -68.01 11.33 -5.41
CA TRP A 304 -67.13 10.19 -5.58
C TRP A 304 -67.58 9.03 -4.69
N ARG A 305 -67.67 7.83 -5.27
CA ARG A 305 -68.07 6.60 -4.59
C ARG A 305 -66.89 5.64 -4.58
N SER A 306 -66.45 5.18 -3.41
CA SER A 306 -65.37 4.18 -3.27
C SER A 306 -65.87 2.95 -2.53
N LEU A 307 -65.37 1.75 -2.88
CA LEU A 307 -65.68 0.54 -2.12
C LEU A 307 -65.15 0.64 -0.68
N TYR A 308 -65.95 0.16 0.28
CA TYR A 308 -65.57 0.08 1.69
C TYR A 308 -64.41 -0.91 1.92
N PHE A 309 -64.39 -2.04 1.19
CA PHE A 309 -63.30 -3.01 1.22
C PHE A 309 -62.45 -2.88 -0.07
N CYS A 310 -61.13 -2.76 0.08
CA CYS A 310 -60.21 -2.78 -1.05
C CYS A 310 -60.00 -4.21 -1.58
N VAL A 311 -59.72 -4.35 -2.88
CA VAL A 311 -59.31 -5.64 -3.46
C VAL A 311 -57.94 -6.03 -2.87
N PRO A 312 -57.79 -7.22 -2.27
CA PRO A 312 -56.52 -7.66 -1.71
C PRO A 312 -55.51 -7.92 -2.83
N ARG A 313 -54.23 -7.65 -2.53
CA ARG A 313 -53.12 -7.94 -3.44
C ARG A 313 -52.81 -9.43 -3.49
N ASN A 314 -52.21 -9.89 -4.58
CA ASN A 314 -51.69 -11.25 -4.68
C ASN A 314 -50.25 -11.30 -4.11
N ASP A 315 -50.12 -11.77 -2.86
CA ASP A 315 -48.82 -11.83 -2.18
C ASP A 315 -47.82 -12.79 -2.84
N GLN A 316 -48.30 -13.87 -3.50
CA GLN A 316 -47.41 -14.81 -4.20
C GLN A 316 -46.75 -14.16 -5.43
N LEU A 317 -47.54 -13.40 -6.19
CA LEU A 317 -47.00 -12.67 -7.34
C LEU A 317 -45.97 -11.64 -6.88
N ILE A 318 -46.29 -10.87 -5.82
CA ILE A 318 -45.37 -9.88 -5.20
C ILE A 318 -44.06 -10.55 -4.75
N GLY A 319 -44.14 -11.74 -4.16
CA GLY A 319 -42.97 -12.49 -3.71
C GLY A 319 -41.96 -12.82 -4.81
N TYR A 320 -42.38 -12.91 -6.09
CA TYR A 320 -41.43 -13.10 -7.19
C TYR A 320 -40.57 -11.86 -7.46
N TRP A 321 -41.11 -10.63 -7.33
CA TRP A 321 -40.28 -9.42 -7.41
C TRP A 321 -39.23 -9.42 -6.30
N ASP A 322 -39.62 -9.77 -5.07
CA ASP A 322 -38.69 -9.82 -3.93
C ASP A 322 -37.61 -10.90 -4.16
N THR A 323 -37.99 -12.08 -4.68
CA THR A 323 -37.05 -13.17 -4.98
C THR A 323 -36.06 -12.79 -6.08
N VAL A 324 -36.55 -12.28 -7.22
CA VAL A 324 -35.69 -11.88 -8.34
C VAL A 324 -34.77 -10.71 -7.94
N ALA A 325 -35.30 -9.74 -7.19
CA ALA A 325 -34.50 -8.65 -6.65
C ALA A 325 -33.41 -9.14 -5.69
N ASP A 326 -33.73 -10.08 -4.78
CA ASP A 326 -32.75 -10.71 -3.89
C ASP A 326 -31.64 -11.44 -4.66
N ARG A 327 -31.99 -12.24 -5.68
CA ARG A 327 -30.99 -12.97 -6.49
C ARG A 327 -30.09 -12.02 -7.26
N LEU A 328 -30.66 -11.02 -7.93
CA LEU A 328 -29.88 -10.01 -8.64
C LEU A 328 -29.03 -9.18 -7.67
N PHE A 329 -29.52 -8.88 -6.48
CA PHE A 329 -28.75 -8.19 -5.44
C PHE A 329 -27.56 -9.04 -4.99
N LYS A 330 -27.76 -10.34 -4.70
CA LYS A 330 -26.68 -11.25 -4.30
C LYS A 330 -25.59 -11.34 -5.36
N ILE A 331 -25.97 -11.51 -6.63
CA ILE A 331 -25.02 -11.54 -7.75
C ILE A 331 -24.25 -10.22 -7.85
N ARG A 332 -24.94 -9.07 -7.77
CA ARG A 332 -24.32 -7.73 -7.86
C ARG A 332 -23.38 -7.40 -6.70
N ASN A 333 -23.58 -8.03 -5.53
CA ASN A 333 -22.76 -7.82 -4.34
C ASN A 333 -21.77 -8.97 -4.09
N CYS A 334 -21.50 -9.81 -5.10
CA CYS A 334 -20.57 -10.94 -5.02
C CYS A 334 -20.89 -11.90 -3.86
N GLN A 335 -22.17 -12.16 -3.62
CA GLN A 335 -22.64 -13.15 -2.64
C GLN A 335 -23.02 -14.45 -3.35
N ASP A 336 -22.92 -15.57 -2.65
CA ASP A 336 -23.56 -16.82 -3.09
C ASP A 336 -25.08 -16.79 -2.87
N ILE A 337 -25.78 -17.87 -3.26
CA ILE A 337 -27.24 -17.94 -3.10
C ILE A 337 -27.70 -17.88 -1.63
N THR A 338 -26.84 -18.28 -0.68
CA THR A 338 -27.10 -18.23 0.77
C THR A 338 -26.84 -16.87 1.40
N GLY A 339 -26.20 -15.94 0.69
CA GLY A 339 -25.90 -14.58 1.15
C GLY A 339 -24.53 -14.40 1.80
N THR A 340 -23.66 -15.41 1.73
CA THR A 340 -22.27 -15.31 2.15
C THR A 340 -21.46 -14.51 1.14
N ALA A 341 -20.82 -13.43 1.60
CA ALA A 341 -20.01 -12.56 0.76
C ALA A 341 -18.68 -13.24 0.39
N ARG A 342 -18.29 -13.14 -0.88
CA ARG A 342 -17.01 -13.65 -1.37
C ARG A 342 -15.92 -12.60 -1.14
N GLN A 343 -14.88 -12.98 -0.42
CA GLN A 343 -13.65 -12.20 -0.33
C GLN A 343 -12.51 -13.04 -0.91
N LEU A 344 -12.11 -12.75 -2.15
CA LEU A 344 -10.84 -13.27 -2.69
C LEU A 344 -9.71 -12.54 -1.94
N ALA A 345 -8.79 -13.29 -1.32
CA ALA A 345 -7.69 -12.70 -0.57
C ALA A 345 -6.82 -11.84 -1.49
N LEU A 346 -6.69 -10.54 -1.19
CA LEU A 346 -6.02 -9.59 -2.08
C LEU A 346 -4.49 -9.53 -1.86
N PHE A 347 -3.95 -9.79 -0.66
CA PHE A 347 -2.49 -9.87 -0.34
C PHE A 347 -2.20 -10.65 0.98
N ALA A 348 -0.94 -11.09 1.17
CA ALA A 348 -0.40 -11.73 2.40
C ALA A 348 -0.16 -10.72 3.57
N PRO A 349 -0.09 -11.17 4.84
CA PRO A 349 -0.06 -10.27 6.02
C PRO A 349 1.25 -9.46 6.18
N VAL A 350 1.13 -8.39 6.99
CA VAL A 350 1.93 -7.16 7.09
C VAL A 350 3.40 -7.32 7.57
N LEU A 351 4.30 -6.49 7.03
CA LEU A 351 5.72 -6.31 7.44
C LEU A 351 5.87 -5.55 8.79
N ASP A 352 6.89 -5.94 9.56
CA ASP A 352 7.25 -5.51 10.91
C ASP A 352 7.77 -4.04 11.01
N PRO A 353 7.32 -3.19 11.98
CA PRO A 353 7.68 -1.76 12.09
C PRO A 353 9.09 -1.47 12.65
N GLY A 354 9.91 -2.49 12.89
CA GLY A 354 11.21 -2.37 13.58
C GLY A 354 12.33 -1.61 12.85
N LEU A 355 12.11 -1.13 11.63
CA LEU A 355 13.15 -0.47 10.82
C LEU A 355 13.26 1.05 11.04
N LEU A 356 12.33 1.69 11.75
CA LEU A 356 12.32 3.14 11.97
C LEU A 356 13.08 3.60 13.22
N SER A 357 13.43 2.70 14.15
CA SER A 357 14.11 3.04 15.41
C SER A 357 15.64 2.97 15.36
N GLN A 358 16.22 2.33 14.33
CA GLN A 358 17.68 2.20 14.18
C GLN A 358 18.36 3.44 13.59
N ALA A 359 17.64 4.28 12.85
CA ALA A 359 18.21 5.45 12.17
C ALA A 359 18.46 6.65 13.09
N THR A 360 17.81 6.71 14.27
CA THR A 360 17.91 7.85 15.20
C THR A 360 19.04 7.72 16.23
N ALA A 361 19.77 6.60 16.27
CA ALA A 361 20.75 6.30 17.32
C ALA A 361 22.21 6.76 17.03
N ALA A 362 22.49 7.45 15.91
CA ALA A 362 23.86 7.76 15.45
C ALA A 362 24.35 9.21 15.73
N GLY A 363 24.06 9.77 16.90
CA GLY A 363 24.29 11.19 17.24
C GLY A 363 25.74 11.72 17.07
N ILE A 364 25.88 12.93 16.50
CA ILE A 364 27.13 13.71 16.35
C ILE A 364 26.86 15.19 16.68
N ASP A 365 27.75 15.84 17.45
CA ASP A 365 27.70 17.25 17.86
C ASP A 365 28.75 18.09 17.10
N ILE A 366 28.30 19.23 16.54
CA ILE A 366 29.01 20.10 15.58
C ILE A 366 29.76 21.24 16.29
N ALA A 367 29.60 21.40 17.62
CA ALA A 367 30.08 22.58 18.35
C ALA A 367 31.59 22.63 18.65
N GLY A 368 32.35 21.53 18.45
CA GLY A 368 33.78 21.46 18.79
C GLY A 368 34.76 22.05 17.76
N ALA A 369 34.32 22.34 16.54
CA ALA A 369 35.21 22.63 15.40
C ALA A 369 35.69 24.09 15.29
N VAL A 370 35.16 25.03 16.08
CA VAL A 370 35.35 26.48 15.83
C VAL A 370 36.38 27.15 16.75
N ALA A 371 36.89 26.49 17.78
CA ALA A 371 37.69 27.13 18.83
C ALA A 371 39.22 27.15 18.62
N GLY A 372 39.77 26.64 17.50
CA GLY A 372 41.23 26.38 17.38
C GLY A 372 42.05 27.22 16.41
N THR A 373 41.48 28.21 15.71
CA THR A 373 42.16 28.85 14.56
C THR A 373 43.09 30.03 14.86
N ARG A 374 43.33 30.43 16.12
CA ARG A 374 44.28 31.52 16.45
C ARG A 374 45.01 31.30 17.78
N ALA A 375 46.03 30.45 17.77
CA ALA A 375 47.06 30.48 18.82
C ALA A 375 48.05 31.63 18.52
N PRO A 376 48.42 32.48 19.49
CA PRO A 376 49.42 33.53 19.30
C PRO A 376 50.80 32.92 19.00
N ALA A 377 51.58 33.59 18.13
CA ALA A 377 52.92 33.14 17.79
C ALA A 377 53.83 33.13 19.04
N SER A 378 54.33 31.95 19.41
CA SER A 378 55.29 31.83 20.50
C SER A 378 56.60 32.55 20.16
N PRO A 379 57.24 33.25 21.12
CA PRO A 379 58.57 33.83 20.93
C PRO A 379 59.70 32.79 21.02
N VAL A 380 59.39 31.56 21.45
CA VAL A 380 60.34 30.47 21.67
C VAL A 380 60.33 29.49 20.49
N ARG A 381 61.50 28.90 20.22
CA ARG A 381 61.69 27.85 19.20
C ARG A 381 60.87 26.59 19.44
N ALA A 382 60.63 25.85 18.37
CA ALA A 382 59.77 24.67 18.35
C ALA A 382 60.20 23.53 19.29
N THR A 383 61.51 23.27 19.42
CA THR A 383 62.03 22.08 20.12
C THR A 383 61.61 22.00 21.59
N LEU A 384 61.58 23.12 22.31
CA LEU A 384 61.18 23.14 23.72
C LEU A 384 59.68 22.88 23.89
N LEU A 385 58.85 23.41 22.99
CA LEU A 385 57.39 23.28 23.06
C LEU A 385 56.93 21.83 22.82
N ILE A 386 57.59 21.13 21.89
CA ILE A 386 57.30 19.71 21.59
C ILE A 386 57.52 18.83 22.83
N GLN A 387 58.61 19.05 23.58
CA GLN A 387 58.90 18.26 24.78
C GLN A 387 57.82 18.42 25.85
N LYS A 388 57.37 19.66 26.11
CA LYS A 388 56.34 19.93 27.13
C LYS A 388 54.96 19.38 26.75
N ALA A 389 54.63 19.38 25.46
CA ALA A 389 53.38 18.81 24.98
C ALA A 389 53.31 17.28 25.23
N LEU A 390 54.42 16.56 25.04
CA LEU A 390 54.49 15.10 25.24
C LEU A 390 54.26 14.69 26.71
N GLU A 391 54.81 15.44 27.67
CA GLU A 391 54.65 15.18 29.11
C GLU A 391 53.17 15.25 29.52
N ILE A 392 52.47 16.32 29.13
CA ILE A 392 51.06 16.53 29.46
C ILE A 392 50.17 15.48 28.78
N ALA A 393 50.48 15.10 27.53
CA ALA A 393 49.75 14.07 26.82
C ALA A 393 49.81 12.68 27.51
N ALA A 394 50.91 12.37 28.21
CA ALA A 394 51.03 11.11 28.95
C ALA A 394 50.08 11.03 30.17
N GLU A 395 49.86 12.14 30.87
CA GLU A 395 48.91 12.20 31.99
C GLU A 395 47.46 12.01 31.54
N VAL A 396 47.09 12.59 30.39
CA VAL A 396 45.78 12.42 29.75
C VAL A 396 45.50 10.93 29.47
N LYS A 397 46.50 10.16 29.02
CA LYS A 397 46.34 8.71 28.78
C LYS A 397 45.95 7.95 30.06
N SER A 398 46.65 8.23 31.15
CA SER A 398 46.44 7.54 32.43
C SER A 398 45.04 7.77 33.02
N THR A 399 44.54 9.00 32.92
CA THR A 399 43.20 9.39 33.37
C THR A 399 42.11 8.84 32.47
N GLY A 400 42.37 8.72 31.16
CA GLY A 400 41.49 8.02 30.22
C GLY A 400 41.25 6.55 30.58
N ALA A 401 42.30 5.82 30.98
CA ALA A 401 42.17 4.42 31.42
C ALA A 401 41.32 4.25 32.69
N ALA A 402 41.46 5.17 33.66
CA ALA A 402 40.64 5.19 34.87
C ALA A 402 39.16 5.46 34.56
N LEU A 403 38.88 6.36 33.61
CA LEU A 403 37.52 6.66 33.15
C LEU A 403 36.87 5.42 32.51
N MET A 404 37.62 4.71 31.66
CA MET A 404 37.15 3.49 31.01
C MET A 404 36.73 2.43 32.03
N SER A 405 37.57 2.16 33.04
CA SER A 405 37.25 1.18 34.08
C SER A 405 36.02 1.56 34.91
N ALA A 406 35.83 2.84 35.23
CA ALA A 406 34.65 3.32 35.94
C ALA A 406 33.36 3.16 35.08
N MET A 407 33.47 3.38 33.77
CA MET A 407 32.37 3.16 32.83
C MET A 407 31.97 1.69 32.74
N GLU A 408 32.94 0.79 32.53
CA GLU A 408 32.71 -0.67 32.43
C GLU A 408 31.98 -1.22 33.65
N LYS A 409 32.42 -0.83 34.86
CA LYS A 409 31.79 -1.29 36.11
C LYS A 409 30.38 -0.75 36.28
N ARG A 410 30.12 0.51 35.89
CA ARG A 410 28.77 1.08 35.90
C ARG A 410 27.85 0.30 34.97
N ASP A 411 28.29 0.09 33.73
CA ASP A 411 27.49 -0.55 32.69
C ASP A 411 27.23 -2.03 33.02
N ALA A 412 28.19 -2.73 33.64
CA ALA A 412 28.01 -4.10 34.11
C ALA A 412 26.92 -4.21 35.20
N GLU A 413 26.89 -3.28 36.15
CA GLU A 413 25.88 -3.23 37.21
C GLU A 413 24.50 -2.84 36.68
N GLU A 414 24.46 -1.85 35.80
CA GLU A 414 23.24 -1.44 35.09
C GLU A 414 22.66 -2.60 34.27
N LEU A 415 23.50 -3.35 33.56
CA LEU A 415 23.12 -4.54 32.81
C LEU A 415 22.62 -5.67 33.72
N ALA A 416 23.28 -5.91 34.86
CA ALA A 416 22.83 -6.93 35.81
C ALA A 416 21.43 -6.62 36.33
N ARG A 417 21.14 -5.36 36.68
CA ARG A 417 19.81 -4.91 37.09
C ARG A 417 18.79 -5.01 35.96
N LEU A 418 19.14 -4.61 34.74
CA LEU A 418 18.26 -4.70 33.58
C LEU A 418 17.92 -6.17 33.26
N ARG A 419 18.91 -7.07 33.30
CA ARG A 419 18.70 -8.52 33.15
C ARG A 419 17.73 -9.05 34.20
N GLN A 420 17.90 -8.66 35.45
CA GLN A 420 16.98 -9.06 36.52
C GLN A 420 15.55 -8.53 36.28
N GLY A 421 15.42 -7.28 35.84
CA GLY A 421 14.13 -6.71 35.45
C GLY A 421 13.47 -7.46 34.28
N HIS A 422 14.24 -7.84 33.27
CA HIS A 422 13.78 -8.66 32.15
C HIS A 422 13.39 -10.07 32.60
N GLU A 423 14.16 -10.71 33.49
CA GLU A 423 13.85 -12.02 34.04
C GLU A 423 12.51 -12.01 34.79
N ILE A 424 12.25 -10.98 35.60
CA ILE A 424 10.94 -10.77 36.24
C ILE A 424 9.84 -10.59 35.19
N GLY A 425 10.08 -9.80 34.14
CA GLY A 425 9.15 -9.62 33.03
C GLY A 425 8.83 -10.93 32.31
N MET A 426 9.85 -11.70 31.95
CA MET A 426 9.71 -13.02 31.32
C MET A 426 9.01 -14.02 32.22
N ALA A 427 9.30 -14.01 33.53
CA ALA A 427 8.62 -14.85 34.50
C ALA A 427 7.13 -14.51 34.62
N ARG A 428 6.75 -13.22 34.56
CA ARG A 428 5.34 -12.79 34.50
C ARG A 428 4.64 -13.30 33.24
N LEU A 429 5.25 -13.10 32.07
CA LEU A 429 4.69 -13.61 30.81
C LEU A 429 4.57 -15.14 30.83
N THR A 430 5.58 -15.83 31.37
CA THR A 430 5.54 -17.29 31.56
C THR A 430 4.38 -17.69 32.46
N ARG A 431 4.13 -16.95 33.56
CA ARG A 431 2.97 -17.18 34.43
C ARG A 431 1.65 -16.97 33.70
N ASP A 432 1.54 -15.93 32.86
CA ASP A 432 0.33 -15.67 32.08
C ASP A 432 0.08 -16.80 31.06
N VAL A 433 1.13 -17.30 30.41
CA VAL A 433 1.04 -18.50 29.56
C VAL A 433 0.57 -19.71 30.38
N ARG A 434 1.13 -19.95 31.57
CA ARG A 434 0.70 -21.04 32.46
C ARG A 434 -0.76 -20.90 32.89
N PHE A 435 -1.24 -19.69 33.11
CA PHE A 435 -2.65 -19.41 33.38
C PHE A 435 -3.53 -19.79 32.18
N LEU A 436 -3.15 -19.39 30.97
CA LEU A 436 -3.88 -19.76 29.75
C LEU A 436 -3.88 -21.28 29.53
N THR A 437 -2.75 -21.98 29.75
CA THR A 437 -2.71 -23.45 29.64
C THR A 437 -3.60 -24.14 30.68
N TRP A 438 -3.73 -23.57 31.88
CA TRP A 438 -4.67 -24.08 32.88
C TRP A 438 -6.12 -23.86 32.43
N LYS A 439 -6.45 -22.69 31.85
CA LYS A 439 -7.78 -22.41 31.31
C LYS A 439 -8.13 -23.24 30.08
N GLU A 440 -7.15 -23.54 29.25
CA GLU A 440 -7.30 -24.49 28.15
C GLU A 440 -7.57 -25.90 28.67
N ALA A 441 -6.83 -26.36 29.69
CA ALA A 441 -7.09 -27.65 30.32
C ALA A 441 -8.49 -27.72 30.95
N GLU A 442 -8.97 -26.64 31.57
CA GLU A 442 -10.34 -26.52 32.09
C GLU A 442 -11.39 -26.56 30.96
N ALA A 443 -11.17 -25.85 29.84
CA ALA A 443 -12.07 -25.93 28.70
C ALA A 443 -12.09 -27.33 28.07
N ASN A 444 -10.95 -28.04 28.07
CA ASN A 444 -10.86 -29.41 27.58
C ASN A 444 -11.64 -30.39 28.47
N THR A 445 -11.62 -30.23 29.80
CA THR A 445 -12.45 -31.04 30.71
C THR A 445 -13.94 -30.79 30.47
N GLU A 446 -14.36 -29.55 30.24
CA GLU A 446 -15.74 -29.20 29.88
C GLU A 446 -16.17 -29.77 28.51
N ALA A 447 -15.28 -29.73 27.51
CA ALA A 447 -15.55 -30.32 26.20
C ALA A 447 -15.77 -31.84 26.30
N LEU A 448 -14.98 -32.54 27.12
CA LEU A 448 -15.13 -33.98 27.35
C LEU A 448 -16.48 -34.33 27.99
N LEU A 449 -17.05 -33.46 28.84
CA LEU A 449 -18.40 -33.66 29.36
C LEU A 449 -19.46 -33.64 28.25
N ARG A 450 -19.32 -32.74 27.25
CA ARG A 450 -20.23 -32.70 26.11
C ARG A 450 -20.10 -33.94 25.23
N THR A 451 -18.88 -34.41 25.00
CA THR A 451 -18.61 -35.68 24.29
C THR A 451 -19.24 -36.86 25.02
N ARG A 452 -19.10 -36.91 26.35
CA ARG A 452 -19.77 -37.93 27.17
C ARG A 452 -21.29 -37.85 27.05
N ALA A 453 -21.88 -36.65 27.07
CA ALA A 453 -23.33 -36.46 26.93
C ALA A 453 -23.85 -36.98 25.57
N LEU A 454 -23.09 -36.81 24.49
CA LEU A 454 -23.42 -37.38 23.18
C LEU A 454 -23.36 -38.92 23.18
N ALA A 455 -22.31 -39.50 23.75
CA ALA A 455 -22.21 -40.96 23.93
C ALA A 455 -23.37 -41.50 24.77
N PHE A 456 -23.76 -40.77 25.83
CA PHE A 456 -24.92 -41.11 26.66
C PHE A 456 -26.22 -41.04 25.86
N ALA A 457 -26.41 -40.02 25.02
CA ALA A 457 -27.61 -39.92 24.18
C ALA A 457 -27.75 -41.11 23.21
N ARG A 458 -26.65 -41.59 22.63
CA ARG A 458 -26.62 -42.81 21.80
C ARG A 458 -26.95 -44.06 22.61
N TYR A 459 -26.28 -44.25 23.75
CA TYR A 459 -26.56 -45.35 24.66
C TYR A 459 -28.04 -45.37 25.07
N ARG A 460 -28.58 -44.22 25.48
CA ARG A 460 -29.99 -44.06 25.83
C ARG A 460 -30.93 -44.40 24.68
N HIS A 461 -30.63 -43.94 23.47
CA HIS A 461 -31.45 -44.24 22.29
C HIS A 461 -31.58 -45.76 22.05
N PHE A 462 -30.45 -46.48 22.04
CA PHE A 462 -30.47 -47.93 21.78
C PHE A 462 -31.04 -48.74 22.96
N GLN A 463 -30.83 -48.31 24.21
CA GLN A 463 -31.48 -48.94 25.36
C GLN A 463 -33.00 -48.81 25.33
N LEU A 464 -33.53 -47.66 24.90
CA LEU A 464 -34.97 -47.47 24.71
C LEU A 464 -35.53 -48.32 23.55
N LEU A 465 -34.77 -48.49 22.46
CA LEU A 465 -35.15 -49.39 21.36
C LEU A 465 -35.20 -50.86 21.80
N LEU A 466 -34.33 -51.25 22.75
CA LEU A 466 -34.31 -52.58 23.37
C LEU A 466 -35.35 -52.75 24.48
N GLY A 467 -36.26 -51.78 24.67
CA GLY A 467 -37.40 -51.89 25.58
C GLY A 467 -37.09 -51.60 27.05
N ARG A 468 -35.92 -51.04 27.39
CA ARG A 468 -35.62 -50.63 28.77
C ARG A 468 -36.44 -49.41 29.18
N PRO A 469 -36.95 -49.34 30.43
CA PRO A 469 -37.64 -48.16 30.92
C PRO A 469 -36.66 -46.99 31.07
N GLU A 470 -37.11 -45.79 30.72
CA GLU A 470 -36.31 -44.57 30.72
C GLU A 470 -35.66 -44.27 32.09
N ALA A 471 -36.36 -44.60 33.19
CA ALA A 471 -35.90 -44.37 34.55
C ALA A 471 -34.58 -45.10 34.91
N ASP A 472 -34.36 -46.30 34.36
CA ASP A 472 -33.16 -47.09 34.67
C ASP A 472 -31.92 -46.51 33.96
N VAL A 473 -32.13 -45.93 32.77
CA VAL A 473 -31.07 -45.40 31.90
C VAL A 473 -30.65 -43.99 32.31
N ASP A 474 -31.59 -43.17 32.79
CA ASP A 474 -31.35 -41.77 33.17
C ASP A 474 -30.44 -41.62 34.42
N THR A 475 -30.21 -42.69 35.18
CA THR A 475 -29.26 -42.72 36.31
C THR A 475 -27.83 -42.33 35.91
N LEU A 476 -27.45 -42.51 34.65
CA LEU A 476 -26.10 -42.23 34.12
C LEU A 476 -25.98 -40.85 33.43
N ARG A 477 -27.05 -40.06 33.41
CA ARG A 477 -27.16 -38.81 32.66
C ARG A 477 -26.23 -37.72 33.20
N ASP A 478 -26.38 -37.38 34.48
CA ASP A 478 -25.74 -36.21 35.08
C ASP A 478 -24.49 -36.61 35.87
N VAL A 479 -23.35 -35.99 35.53
CA VAL A 479 -22.10 -36.16 36.28
C VAL A 479 -21.47 -34.80 36.55
N GLY A 480 -21.38 -34.42 37.82
CA GLY A 480 -20.72 -33.18 38.25
C GLY A 480 -19.20 -33.31 38.25
N LEU A 481 -18.48 -32.18 38.10
CA LEU A 481 -17.01 -32.15 38.19
C LEU A 481 -16.55 -31.94 39.64
N THR A 482 -15.83 -32.90 40.20
CA THR A 482 -15.20 -32.77 41.53
C THR A 482 -13.73 -32.39 41.37
N ARG A 483 -13.38 -31.12 41.62
CA ARG A 483 -12.00 -30.63 41.56
C ARG A 483 -11.33 -30.75 42.93
N LEU A 484 -10.48 -31.76 43.10
CA LEU A 484 -9.72 -31.98 44.33
C LEU A 484 -8.25 -31.60 44.08
N PRO A 485 -7.62 -30.82 44.97
CA PRO A 485 -6.19 -30.50 44.81
C PRO A 485 -5.36 -31.79 44.95
N VAL A 486 -4.39 -31.97 44.05
CA VAL A 486 -3.53 -33.16 44.01
C VAL A 486 -2.15 -32.81 44.56
N THR A 487 -1.74 -33.51 45.61
CA THR A 487 -0.35 -33.56 46.08
C THR A 487 0.15 -35.01 46.02
N GLU A 488 1.48 -35.21 46.05
CA GLU A 488 2.09 -36.55 46.02
C GLU A 488 1.52 -37.47 47.11
N THR A 489 1.27 -36.92 48.30
CA THR A 489 0.70 -37.65 49.45
C THR A 489 -0.81 -37.93 49.34
N THR A 490 -1.56 -37.11 48.62
CA THR A 490 -3.03 -37.21 48.50
C THR A 490 -3.49 -37.85 47.19
N PHE A 491 -2.57 -38.03 46.24
CA PHE A 491 -2.87 -38.58 44.91
C PHE A 491 -3.54 -39.95 44.95
N PRO A 492 -3.11 -40.94 45.77
CA PRO A 492 -3.76 -42.24 45.81
C PRO A 492 -5.24 -42.15 46.19
N ASP A 493 -5.56 -41.35 47.22
CA ASP A 493 -6.93 -41.17 47.73
C ASP A 493 -7.81 -40.40 46.74
N VAL A 494 -7.26 -39.37 46.09
CA VAL A 494 -7.98 -38.58 45.07
C VAL A 494 -8.26 -39.44 43.84
N LEU A 495 -7.28 -40.20 43.35
CA LEU A 495 -7.45 -41.07 42.19
C LEU A 495 -8.51 -42.14 42.47
N GLN A 496 -8.50 -42.77 43.65
CA GLN A 496 -9.51 -43.77 44.01
C GLN A 496 -10.93 -43.17 44.01
N LYS A 497 -11.11 -41.95 44.53
CA LYS A 497 -12.40 -41.24 44.48
C LYS A 497 -12.84 -40.92 43.05
N LEU A 498 -11.92 -40.46 42.20
CA LEU A 498 -12.22 -40.15 40.79
C LEU A 498 -12.57 -41.42 40.00
N VAL A 499 -11.84 -42.52 40.20
CA VAL A 499 -12.14 -43.82 39.57
C VAL A 499 -13.53 -44.32 39.98
N GLY A 500 -13.88 -44.23 41.25
CA GLY A 500 -15.21 -44.62 41.74
C GLY A 500 -16.37 -43.75 41.21
N GLN A 501 -16.10 -42.49 40.84
CA GLN A 501 -17.12 -41.58 40.29
C GLN A 501 -17.27 -41.68 38.77
N TYR A 502 -16.17 -41.81 38.03
CA TYR A 502 -16.16 -41.63 36.58
C TYR A 502 -15.84 -42.90 35.78
N ALA A 503 -15.23 -43.93 36.37
CA ALA A 503 -14.78 -45.14 35.66
C ALA A 503 -15.53 -46.41 36.06
N THR A 504 -16.76 -46.28 36.56
CA THR A 504 -17.65 -47.41 36.85
C THR A 504 -17.96 -48.18 35.57
N ALA A 505 -17.72 -49.49 35.57
CA ALA A 505 -18.02 -50.34 34.42
C ALA A 505 -19.54 -50.41 34.22
N ILE A 506 -19.99 -50.07 33.00
CA ILE A 506 -21.39 -50.20 32.60
C ILE A 506 -21.62 -51.64 32.13
N VAL A 507 -22.71 -52.26 32.57
CA VAL A 507 -23.03 -53.66 32.22
C VAL A 507 -23.39 -53.75 30.73
N GLU A 508 -22.71 -54.64 30.02
CA GLU A 508 -22.98 -54.95 28.60
C GLU A 508 -24.22 -55.84 28.47
N GLU A 509 -25.04 -55.55 27.47
CA GLU A 509 -26.23 -56.34 27.14
C GLU A 509 -25.83 -57.52 26.25
N SER A 510 -26.36 -58.72 26.50
CA SER A 510 -26.10 -59.90 25.68
C SER A 510 -27.39 -60.64 25.37
N ARG A 511 -27.74 -60.72 24.08
CA ARG A 511 -28.83 -61.57 23.58
C ARG A 511 -28.26 -62.92 23.10
N PRO A 512 -28.97 -64.04 23.28
CA PRO A 512 -28.51 -65.33 22.78
C PRO A 512 -28.38 -65.31 21.26
N ALA A 513 -27.21 -65.71 20.75
CA ALA A 513 -26.95 -65.74 19.31
C ALA A 513 -27.88 -66.73 18.57
N PRO A 514 -28.34 -66.39 17.35
CA PRO A 514 -29.12 -67.31 16.53
C PRO A 514 -28.28 -68.55 16.18
N ARG A 515 -28.82 -69.74 16.45
CA ARG A 515 -28.13 -71.01 16.17
C ARG A 515 -28.09 -71.26 14.67
N LEU A 516 -26.89 -71.54 14.12
CA LEU A 516 -26.70 -71.91 12.73
C LEU A 516 -27.13 -73.36 12.50
N ALA A 517 -28.03 -73.61 11.55
CA ALA A 517 -28.36 -74.96 11.12
C ALA A 517 -27.20 -75.51 10.26
N ARG A 518 -26.48 -76.52 10.76
CA ARG A 518 -25.55 -77.35 9.98
C ARG A 518 -26.16 -78.74 9.79
N ASP A 519 -26.05 -79.30 8.59
CA ASP A 519 -26.57 -80.63 8.25
C ASP A 519 -26.07 -81.70 9.23
N GLY A 520 -27.01 -82.38 9.90
CA GLY A 520 -26.74 -83.56 10.73
C GLY A 520 -27.47 -83.65 12.07
N ASP A 521 -28.15 -82.61 12.55
CA ASP A 521 -28.87 -82.65 13.83
C ASP A 521 -30.34 -83.15 13.64
N PRO A 522 -30.82 -84.19 14.36
CA PRO A 522 -32.15 -84.80 14.15
C PRO A 522 -33.37 -83.91 14.49
N GLN A 523 -33.17 -82.64 14.81
CA GLN A 523 -34.25 -81.68 15.09
C GLN A 523 -34.44 -80.64 13.97
N VAL A 524 -33.80 -80.81 12.81
CA VAL A 524 -33.88 -79.89 11.67
C VAL A 524 -34.90 -80.40 10.65
N GLN A 525 -36.19 -80.31 10.99
CA GLN A 525 -37.28 -80.33 10.01
C GLN A 525 -38.25 -79.21 10.37
N ALA A 526 -38.22 -78.13 9.57
CA ALA A 526 -39.11 -76.98 9.61
C ALA A 526 -39.27 -76.26 10.97
N GLY A 527 -38.49 -75.20 11.17
CA GLY A 527 -38.86 -74.16 12.14
C GLY A 527 -37.67 -73.54 12.86
N ALA A 528 -37.26 -72.36 12.41
CA ALA A 528 -36.55 -71.43 13.28
C ALA A 528 -37.50 -71.03 14.44
N GLN A 529 -37.57 -71.86 15.48
CA GLN A 529 -38.17 -71.46 16.76
C GLN A 529 -37.14 -70.60 17.48
N SER A 530 -37.21 -69.30 17.24
CA SER A 530 -36.59 -68.33 18.15
C SER A 530 -37.36 -68.36 19.46
N GLN A 531 -36.71 -68.81 20.53
CA GLN A 531 -37.22 -68.75 21.90
C GLN A 531 -37.07 -67.37 22.55
N GLY A 532 -36.63 -66.34 21.81
CA GLY A 532 -36.49 -64.98 22.31
C GLY A 532 -37.67 -64.09 21.93
N SER A 533 -38.19 -63.30 22.88
CA SER A 533 -39.12 -62.22 22.58
C SER A 533 -38.41 -61.17 21.73
N LEU A 534 -38.85 -61.03 20.48
CA LEU A 534 -38.47 -59.92 19.63
C LEU A 534 -39.21 -58.66 20.09
N ASP A 535 -38.48 -57.57 20.24
CA ASP A 535 -39.04 -56.28 20.63
C ASP A 535 -39.56 -55.58 19.37
N LEU A 536 -40.83 -55.85 19.03
CA LEU A 536 -41.49 -55.37 17.81
C LEU A 536 -42.37 -54.15 18.10
N ILE A 537 -42.39 -53.18 17.17
CA ILE A 537 -43.39 -52.10 17.21
C ILE A 537 -44.79 -52.65 16.89
N SER A 538 -45.84 -51.92 17.27
CA SER A 538 -47.24 -52.37 17.08
C SER A 538 -47.58 -52.79 15.65
N ASN A 539 -47.07 -52.05 14.67
CA ASN A 539 -47.33 -52.31 13.26
C ASN A 539 -46.56 -53.54 12.74
N GLU A 540 -45.30 -53.74 13.19
CA GLU A 540 -44.48 -54.92 12.83
C GLU A 540 -45.06 -56.19 13.48
N PHE A 541 -45.55 -56.08 14.72
CA PHE A 541 -46.27 -57.14 15.40
C PHE A 541 -47.57 -57.49 14.64
N ALA A 542 -48.35 -56.50 14.23
CA ALA A 542 -49.57 -56.71 13.46
C ALA A 542 -49.29 -57.31 12.07
N GLU A 543 -48.24 -56.86 11.37
CA GLU A 543 -47.80 -57.44 10.09
C GLU A 543 -47.50 -58.93 10.25
N LEU A 544 -46.68 -59.29 11.25
CA LEU A 544 -46.16 -60.66 11.41
C LEU A 544 -47.18 -61.64 12.02
N ASN A 545 -47.97 -61.17 12.98
CA ASN A 545 -48.86 -62.03 13.79
C ASN A 545 -50.34 -61.90 13.42
N VAL A 546 -50.76 -60.85 12.72
CA VAL A 546 -52.17 -60.64 12.35
C VAL A 546 -52.37 -60.73 10.83
N HIS A 547 -51.71 -59.87 10.05
CA HIS A 547 -51.96 -59.76 8.60
C HIS A 547 -51.39 -60.94 7.82
N MET A 548 -50.13 -61.35 8.09
CA MET A 548 -49.49 -62.45 7.40
C MET A 548 -50.23 -63.80 7.59
N PRO A 549 -50.59 -64.23 8.82
CA PRO A 549 -51.32 -65.48 9.01
C PRO A 549 -52.73 -65.44 8.41
N ALA A 550 -53.44 -64.31 8.52
CA ALA A 550 -54.77 -64.16 7.92
C ALA A 550 -54.74 -64.29 6.39
N ALA A 551 -53.73 -63.71 5.72
CA ALA A 551 -53.55 -63.84 4.29
C ALA A 551 -53.27 -65.30 3.87
N ARG A 552 -52.40 -66.00 4.61
CA ARG A 552 -52.13 -67.42 4.41
C ARG A 552 -53.41 -68.26 4.52
N ASP A 553 -54.17 -68.08 5.58
CA ASP A 553 -55.36 -68.87 5.86
C ASP A 553 -56.44 -68.67 4.79
N LEU A 554 -56.61 -67.42 4.31
CA LEU A 554 -57.49 -67.11 3.19
C LEU A 554 -57.02 -67.75 1.87
N GLN A 555 -55.72 -67.75 1.59
CA GLN A 555 -55.15 -68.35 0.38
C GLN A 555 -55.24 -69.89 0.41
N GLN A 556 -55.04 -70.51 1.57
CA GLN A 556 -55.28 -71.93 1.76
C GLN A 556 -56.76 -72.29 1.60
N ALA A 557 -57.67 -71.45 2.10
CA ALA A 557 -59.11 -71.64 1.87
C ALA A 557 -59.46 -71.53 0.37
N ALA A 558 -58.90 -70.55 -0.34
CA ALA A 558 -59.11 -70.37 -1.78
C ALA A 558 -58.60 -71.57 -2.61
N THR A 559 -57.38 -72.04 -2.35
CA THR A 559 -56.83 -73.23 -3.02
C THR A 559 -57.66 -74.50 -2.74
N THR A 560 -58.19 -74.64 -1.52
CA THR A 560 -59.10 -75.76 -1.16
C THR A 560 -60.40 -75.69 -1.96
N VAL A 561 -60.98 -74.49 -2.09
CA VAL A 561 -62.20 -74.25 -2.88
C VAL A 561 -61.96 -74.54 -4.36
N ASP A 562 -60.85 -74.10 -4.93
CA ASP A 562 -60.47 -74.37 -6.33
C ASP A 562 -60.31 -75.86 -6.63
N VAL A 563 -59.76 -76.63 -5.69
CA VAL A 563 -59.66 -78.10 -5.82
C VAL A 563 -61.05 -78.74 -5.84
N ILE A 564 -61.98 -78.31 -4.97
CA ILE A 564 -63.35 -78.84 -4.93
C ILE A 564 -64.10 -78.54 -6.23
N TYR A 565 -64.04 -77.30 -6.75
CA TYR A 565 -64.65 -76.95 -8.03
C TYR A 565 -63.98 -77.64 -9.22
N GLY A 566 -62.68 -77.93 -9.11
CA GLY A 566 -61.96 -78.78 -10.05
C GLY A 566 -62.54 -80.18 -10.20
N VAL A 567 -63.06 -80.75 -9.10
CA VAL A 567 -63.74 -82.06 -9.10
C VAL A 567 -65.19 -81.93 -9.59
N LEU A 568 -65.93 -80.89 -9.22
CA LEU A 568 -67.29 -80.65 -9.73
C LEU A 568 -67.32 -80.41 -11.24
N GLY A 569 -66.26 -79.81 -11.80
CA GLY A 569 -66.07 -79.67 -13.25
C GLY A 569 -65.87 -80.98 -14.02
N MET A 570 -65.84 -82.14 -13.34
CA MET A 570 -65.85 -83.46 -13.97
C MET A 570 -67.26 -83.95 -14.35
N LEU A 571 -68.34 -83.27 -13.93
CA LEU A 571 -69.70 -83.62 -14.35
C LEU A 571 -69.90 -83.26 -15.84
N PRO A 572 -70.38 -84.19 -16.70
CA PRO A 572 -70.55 -83.94 -18.12
C PRO A 572 -71.72 -82.99 -18.40
N ASN A 573 -71.55 -82.05 -19.32
CA ASN A 573 -72.65 -81.24 -19.87
C ASN A 573 -73.44 -82.08 -20.89
N MET A 574 -74.75 -82.22 -20.73
CA MET A 574 -75.62 -82.93 -21.68
C MET A 574 -76.35 -81.94 -22.59
N GLY A 575 -76.24 -82.13 -23.92
CA GLY A 575 -77.06 -81.47 -24.94
C GLY A 575 -77.68 -82.52 -25.88
N VAL A 576 -78.90 -82.29 -26.38
CA VAL A 576 -79.62 -83.21 -27.28
C VAL A 576 -80.11 -82.42 -28.50
N ASP A 577 -79.63 -82.78 -29.69
CA ASP A 577 -80.16 -82.29 -30.98
C ASP A 577 -80.92 -83.42 -31.69
N ILE A 578 -82.08 -83.13 -32.30
CA ILE A 578 -82.98 -84.11 -32.95
C ILE A 578 -83.16 -83.75 -34.43
N GLU A 579 -82.66 -84.61 -35.33
CA GLU A 579 -82.98 -84.61 -36.78
C GLU A 579 -83.73 -85.91 -37.17
N PRO A 580 -84.65 -85.88 -38.16
CA PRO A 580 -85.59 -86.97 -38.42
C PRO A 580 -84.97 -88.08 -39.29
N PHE A 581 -84.90 -89.30 -38.74
CA PHE A 581 -84.30 -90.55 -39.26
C PHE A 581 -82.84 -90.83 -38.85
N GLY A 582 -82.67 -91.27 -37.59
CA GLY A 582 -81.52 -92.05 -37.13
C GLY A 582 -81.05 -91.66 -35.72
N ILE A 583 -81.27 -92.52 -34.72
CA ILE A 583 -80.75 -92.29 -33.35
C ILE A 583 -79.25 -92.64 -33.35
N GLY A 584 -78.41 -91.61 -33.33
CA GLY A 584 -77.00 -91.71 -32.96
C GLY A 584 -76.72 -90.71 -31.83
N GLY A 585 -76.54 -91.21 -30.60
CA GLY A 585 -76.06 -90.38 -29.49
C GLY A 585 -74.56 -90.15 -29.63
N HIS A 586 -74.14 -88.89 -29.69
CA HIS A 586 -72.74 -88.50 -29.53
C HIS A 586 -72.46 -88.26 -28.04
N VAL A 587 -71.42 -88.91 -27.52
CA VAL A 587 -70.84 -88.61 -26.21
C VAL A 587 -69.43 -88.10 -26.49
N GLU A 588 -69.23 -86.78 -26.43
CA GLU A 588 -67.89 -86.20 -26.55
C GLU A 588 -67.10 -86.36 -25.26
N PHE A 589 -66.17 -87.31 -25.25
CA PHE A 589 -65.05 -87.34 -24.30
C PHE A 589 -63.94 -86.42 -24.85
N GLY A 590 -64.07 -85.11 -24.65
CA GLY A 590 -63.16 -84.10 -25.18
C GLY A 590 -62.02 -83.68 -24.22
N GLY A 591 -60.87 -83.27 -24.80
CA GLY A 591 -59.66 -82.78 -24.11
C GLY A 591 -59.80 -81.66 -23.03
N PRO A 592 -60.88 -80.86 -22.94
CA PRO A 592 -61.06 -79.93 -21.83
C PRO A 592 -61.08 -80.58 -20.44
N LEU A 593 -61.55 -81.82 -20.31
CA LEU A 593 -61.64 -82.56 -19.02
C LEU A 593 -60.28 -83.00 -18.45
N LEU A 594 -59.32 -83.40 -19.29
CA LEU A 594 -57.96 -83.71 -18.83
C LEU A 594 -57.19 -82.43 -18.47
N SER A 595 -57.46 -81.34 -19.19
CA SER A 595 -56.83 -80.04 -18.95
C SER A 595 -57.31 -79.36 -17.67
N SER A 596 -58.55 -79.62 -17.21
CA SER A 596 -59.07 -79.07 -15.96
C SER A 596 -58.44 -79.78 -14.75
N VAL A 597 -58.29 -81.11 -14.79
CA VAL A 597 -57.60 -81.90 -13.75
C VAL A 597 -56.12 -81.56 -13.65
N GLY A 598 -55.44 -81.42 -14.79
CA GLY A 598 -54.05 -80.95 -14.81
C GLY A 598 -53.89 -79.54 -14.23
N ARG A 599 -54.85 -78.63 -14.53
CA ARG A 599 -54.86 -77.27 -13.98
C ARG A 599 -55.14 -77.23 -12.48
N THR A 600 -56.02 -78.08 -11.96
CA THR A 600 -56.37 -78.12 -10.52
C THR A 600 -55.28 -78.78 -9.68
N LEU A 601 -54.61 -79.80 -10.21
CA LEU A 601 -53.39 -80.34 -9.60
C LEU A 601 -52.26 -79.31 -9.64
N ALA A 602 -52.13 -78.55 -10.72
CA ALA A 602 -51.17 -77.46 -10.81
C ALA A 602 -51.51 -76.30 -9.86
N THR A 603 -52.78 -75.97 -9.61
CA THR A 603 -53.15 -74.99 -8.57
C THR A 603 -52.89 -75.51 -7.16
N ALA A 604 -53.10 -76.81 -6.89
CA ALA A 604 -52.74 -77.41 -5.60
C ALA A 604 -51.22 -77.39 -5.35
N ILE A 605 -50.42 -77.73 -6.36
CA ILE A 605 -48.94 -77.65 -6.29
C ILE A 605 -48.46 -76.20 -6.18
N ARG A 606 -49.11 -75.26 -6.89
CA ARG A 606 -48.83 -73.82 -6.73
C ARG A 606 -49.20 -73.34 -5.33
N GLY A 607 -50.33 -73.78 -4.78
CA GLY A 607 -50.75 -73.45 -3.42
C GLY A 607 -49.76 -73.95 -2.36
N SER A 608 -49.20 -75.16 -2.52
CA SER A 608 -48.15 -75.65 -1.62
C SER A 608 -46.82 -74.91 -1.81
N ALA A 609 -46.45 -74.55 -3.04
CA ALA A 609 -45.26 -73.73 -3.31
C ALA A 609 -45.40 -72.29 -2.75
N GLU A 610 -46.61 -71.71 -2.84
CA GLU A 610 -46.94 -70.41 -2.25
C GLU A 610 -46.88 -70.46 -0.72
N GLN A 611 -47.31 -71.56 -0.10
CA GLN A 611 -47.18 -71.79 1.33
C GLN A 611 -45.71 -71.83 1.78
N GLU A 612 -44.84 -72.48 1.02
CA GLU A 612 -43.39 -72.49 1.31
C GLU A 612 -42.75 -71.11 1.05
N THR A 613 -43.21 -70.39 0.02
CA THR A 613 -42.79 -69.01 -0.24
C THR A 613 -43.21 -68.07 0.89
N TYR A 614 -44.40 -68.26 1.47
CA TYR A 614 -44.88 -67.55 2.65
C TYR A 614 -44.01 -67.85 3.88
N ASN A 615 -43.76 -69.13 4.15
CA ASN A 615 -42.90 -69.55 5.27
C ASN A 615 -41.48 -68.96 5.13
N GLY A 616 -40.92 -68.98 3.91
CA GLY A 616 -39.65 -68.35 3.58
C GLY A 616 -39.65 -66.84 3.79
N SER A 617 -40.68 -66.14 3.32
CA SER A 617 -40.83 -64.68 3.48
C SER A 617 -41.00 -64.26 4.95
N ARG A 618 -41.80 -65.01 5.72
CA ARG A 618 -41.99 -64.82 7.16
C ARG A 618 -40.70 -65.07 7.92
N ALA A 619 -39.97 -66.14 7.59
CA ALA A 619 -38.67 -66.43 8.19
C ALA A 619 -37.63 -65.33 7.86
N ALA A 620 -37.61 -64.82 6.62
CA ALA A 620 -36.74 -63.73 6.22
C ALA A 620 -37.04 -62.43 7.00
N LYS A 621 -38.31 -62.10 7.22
CA LYS A 621 -38.74 -60.95 8.04
C LYS A 621 -38.33 -61.10 9.50
N ILE A 622 -38.57 -62.26 10.11
CA ILE A 622 -38.14 -62.55 11.48
C ILE A 622 -36.61 -62.46 11.60
N ALA A 623 -35.86 -63.03 10.66
CA ALA A 623 -34.40 -62.95 10.63
C ALA A 623 -33.91 -61.50 10.46
N GLY A 624 -34.60 -60.68 9.66
CA GLY A 624 -34.33 -59.25 9.53
C GLY A 624 -34.45 -58.51 10.86
N TYR A 625 -35.53 -58.75 11.61
CA TYR A 625 -35.71 -58.16 12.94
C TYR A 625 -34.68 -58.66 13.97
N GLN A 626 -34.35 -59.96 13.94
CA GLN A 626 -33.31 -60.50 14.83
C GLN A 626 -31.93 -59.89 14.56
N ARG A 627 -31.57 -59.68 13.29
CA ARG A 627 -30.31 -59.02 12.93
C ARG A 627 -30.30 -57.57 13.43
N ARG A 628 -31.39 -56.85 13.20
CA ARG A 628 -31.56 -55.48 13.71
C ARG A 628 -31.40 -55.40 15.23
N ASP A 629 -32.00 -56.32 15.98
CA ASP A 629 -31.89 -56.35 17.45
C ASP A 629 -30.46 -56.64 17.91
N LEU A 630 -29.74 -57.52 17.21
CA LEU A 630 -28.31 -57.76 17.46
C LEU A 630 -27.47 -56.52 17.15
N ASP A 631 -27.79 -55.79 16.07
CA ASP A 631 -27.13 -54.53 15.73
C ASP A 631 -27.37 -53.47 16.83
N PHE A 632 -28.60 -53.38 17.36
CA PHE A 632 -28.90 -52.48 18.49
C PHE A 632 -28.15 -52.85 19.76
N VAL A 633 -28.04 -54.14 20.08
CA VAL A 633 -27.21 -54.61 21.21
C VAL A 633 -25.74 -54.25 20.99
N HIS A 634 -25.23 -54.43 19.77
CA HIS A 634 -23.86 -54.10 19.41
C HIS A 634 -23.59 -52.60 19.60
N GLU A 635 -24.42 -51.73 19.01
CA GLU A 635 -24.30 -50.28 19.11
C GLU A 635 -24.48 -49.78 20.56
N SER A 636 -25.39 -50.39 21.33
CA SER A 636 -25.56 -50.11 22.76
C SER A 636 -24.29 -50.43 23.55
N ASN A 637 -23.69 -51.60 23.31
CA ASN A 637 -22.46 -52.03 23.99
C ASN A 637 -21.26 -51.16 23.58
N GLN A 638 -21.14 -50.80 22.30
CA GLN A 638 -20.14 -49.84 21.85
C GLN A 638 -20.29 -48.49 22.58
N ALA A 639 -21.52 -47.96 22.67
CA ALA A 639 -21.78 -46.71 23.39
C ALA A 639 -21.48 -46.82 24.90
N ALA A 640 -21.72 -47.98 25.52
CA ALA A 640 -21.37 -48.24 26.93
C ALA A 640 -19.85 -48.25 27.15
N LEU A 641 -19.10 -48.86 26.24
CA LEU A 641 -17.63 -48.86 26.26
C LEU A 641 -17.07 -47.45 26.04
N GLU A 642 -17.64 -46.70 25.09
CA GLU A 642 -17.29 -45.29 24.86
C GLU A 642 -17.56 -44.42 26.09
N LEU A 643 -18.69 -44.62 26.79
CA LEU A 643 -18.98 -43.92 28.05
C LEU A 643 -17.93 -44.23 29.12
N THR A 644 -17.52 -45.49 29.24
CA THR A 644 -16.46 -45.92 30.16
C THR A 644 -15.11 -45.31 29.79
N GLN A 645 -14.77 -45.27 28.49
CA GLN A 645 -13.56 -44.65 27.96
C GLN A 645 -13.56 -43.13 28.22
N ASN A 646 -14.65 -42.43 27.92
CA ASN A 646 -14.81 -41.01 28.19
C ASN A 646 -14.67 -40.71 29.69
N GLY A 647 -15.21 -41.58 30.54
CA GLY A 647 -15.02 -41.51 31.99
C GLY A 647 -13.55 -41.56 32.42
N ARG A 648 -12.76 -42.49 31.87
CA ARG A 648 -11.30 -42.57 32.12
C ARG A 648 -10.54 -41.37 31.57
N GLN A 649 -10.91 -40.87 30.38
CA GLN A 649 -10.32 -39.66 29.81
C GLN A 649 -10.60 -38.42 30.66
N LEU A 650 -11.81 -38.33 31.25
CA LEU A 650 -12.17 -37.25 32.16
C LEU A 650 -11.30 -37.27 33.44
N ILE A 651 -10.99 -38.45 33.99
CA ILE A 651 -10.07 -38.58 35.13
C ILE A 651 -8.69 -38.04 34.75
N ALA A 652 -8.14 -38.46 33.60
CA ALA A 652 -6.84 -37.99 33.13
C ALA A 652 -6.83 -36.47 32.93
N ALA A 653 -7.89 -35.92 32.32
CA ALA A 653 -8.02 -34.48 32.08
C ALA A 653 -8.14 -33.68 33.41
N LEU A 654 -8.86 -34.19 34.40
CA LEU A 654 -8.95 -33.57 35.73
C LEU A 654 -7.60 -33.55 36.45
N VAL A 655 -6.81 -34.64 36.36
CA VAL A 655 -5.46 -34.67 36.91
C VAL A 655 -4.56 -33.67 36.18
N HIS A 656 -4.62 -33.62 34.84
CA HIS A 656 -3.87 -32.63 34.06
C HIS A 656 -4.24 -31.19 34.41
N GLU A 657 -5.53 -30.89 34.63
CA GLU A 657 -5.99 -29.57 35.10
C GLU A 657 -5.32 -29.19 36.43
N GLN A 658 -5.23 -30.12 37.40
CA GLN A 658 -4.57 -29.85 38.69
C GLN A 658 -3.06 -29.68 38.55
N VAL A 659 -2.40 -30.43 37.66
CA VAL A 659 -0.98 -30.26 37.35
C VAL A 659 -0.72 -28.88 36.75
N ALA A 660 -1.51 -28.47 35.75
CA ALA A 660 -1.39 -27.14 35.12
C ALA A 660 -1.61 -26.00 36.13
N ARG A 661 -2.57 -26.16 37.04
CA ARG A 661 -2.78 -25.22 38.15
C ARG A 661 -1.57 -25.15 39.07
N ARG A 662 -0.95 -26.28 39.41
CA ARG A 662 0.24 -26.31 40.26
C ARG A 662 1.45 -25.64 39.58
N GLU A 663 1.63 -25.83 38.28
CA GLU A 663 2.67 -25.15 37.51
C GLU A 663 2.48 -23.62 37.52
N TYR A 664 1.24 -23.14 37.41
CA TYR A 664 0.92 -21.72 37.56
C TYR A 664 1.31 -21.17 38.93
N ASP A 665 1.03 -21.90 40.02
CA ASP A 665 1.42 -21.48 41.38
C ASP A 665 2.95 -21.43 41.55
N VAL A 666 3.68 -22.43 41.01
CA VAL A 666 5.15 -22.47 41.04
C VAL A 666 5.77 -21.30 40.26
N ALA A 667 5.18 -20.91 39.14
CA ALA A 667 5.60 -19.71 38.41
C ALA A 667 5.42 -18.43 39.27
N GLY A 668 4.39 -18.38 40.13
CA GLY A 668 4.22 -17.34 41.15
C GLY A 668 5.38 -17.30 42.15
N ASP A 669 5.76 -18.46 42.70
CA ASP A 669 6.87 -18.56 43.66
C ASP A 669 8.22 -18.13 43.06
N GLN A 670 8.45 -18.44 41.77
CA GLN A 670 9.65 -18.01 41.04
C GLN A 670 9.74 -16.48 40.92
N ILE A 671 8.62 -15.81 40.67
CA ILE A 671 8.57 -14.34 40.61
C ILE A 671 8.95 -13.73 41.96
N GLU A 672 8.49 -14.29 43.09
CA GLU A 672 8.85 -13.78 44.41
C GLU A 672 10.34 -13.94 44.72
N ARG A 673 10.96 -15.08 44.34
CA ARG A 673 12.42 -15.25 44.45
C ARG A 673 13.18 -14.23 43.58
N ALA A 674 12.74 -14.01 42.35
CA ALA A 674 13.35 -13.03 41.46
C ALA A 674 13.25 -11.59 42.00
N ARG A 675 12.16 -11.24 42.71
CA ARG A 675 12.02 -9.95 43.40
C ARG A 675 12.99 -9.79 44.57
N GLN A 676 13.26 -10.86 45.32
CA GLN A 676 14.24 -10.82 46.41
C GLN A 676 15.67 -10.54 45.86
N VAL A 677 16.01 -11.12 44.71
CA VAL A 677 17.30 -10.83 44.03
C VAL A 677 17.39 -9.38 43.55
N ASP A 678 16.31 -8.84 42.97
CA ASP A 678 16.25 -7.42 42.55
C ASP A 678 16.42 -6.47 43.75
N ALA A 679 15.75 -6.77 44.87
CA ALA A 679 15.90 -6.02 46.12
C ALA A 679 17.35 -6.03 46.63
N PHE A 680 18.04 -7.17 46.55
CA PHE A 680 19.47 -7.26 46.91
C PHE A 680 20.36 -6.41 45.98
N LEU A 681 20.15 -6.48 44.66
CA LEU A 681 20.91 -5.67 43.69
C LEU A 681 20.72 -4.16 43.90
N SER A 682 19.55 -3.75 44.38
CA SER A 682 19.26 -2.34 44.69
C SER A 682 19.91 -1.85 46.00
N SER A 683 20.09 -2.72 46.98
CA SER A 683 20.50 -2.33 48.34
C SER A 683 21.98 -2.52 48.65
N LYS A 684 22.76 -3.17 47.79
CA LYS A 684 24.22 -3.35 47.97
C LYS A 684 25.00 -2.03 47.83
N ASP A 685 26.17 -1.94 48.47
CA ASP A 685 27.03 -0.74 48.45
C ASP A 685 27.69 -0.48 47.08
N THR A 686 28.11 -1.53 46.36
CA THR A 686 28.68 -1.42 45.01
C THR A 686 27.58 -1.39 43.95
N ASN A 687 26.64 -0.46 44.10
CA ASN A 687 25.51 -0.28 43.19
C ASN A 687 25.85 0.66 42.01
N THR A 688 24.86 0.85 41.12
CA THR A 688 24.98 1.73 39.96
C THR A 688 25.22 3.19 40.35
N GLU A 689 24.72 3.64 41.51
CA GLU A 689 24.84 5.04 41.96
C GLU A 689 26.29 5.41 42.26
N LEU A 690 27.01 4.54 42.98
CA LEU A 690 28.44 4.71 43.28
C LEU A 690 29.29 4.88 42.02
N TYR A 691 29.11 3.99 41.03
CA TYR A 691 29.88 4.05 39.78
C TYR A 691 29.46 5.21 38.87
N THR A 692 28.21 5.67 38.97
CA THR A 692 27.75 6.89 38.28
C THR A 692 28.48 8.13 38.80
N TRP A 693 28.61 8.24 40.13
CA TRP A 693 29.38 9.30 40.76
C TRP A 693 30.86 9.23 40.34
N LEU A 694 31.50 8.06 40.47
CA LEU A 694 32.92 7.88 40.13
C LEU A 694 33.22 8.26 38.66
N ARG A 695 32.36 7.81 37.72
CA ARG A 695 32.46 8.18 36.32
C ARG A 695 32.43 9.69 36.11
N SER A 696 31.53 10.39 36.80
CA SER A 696 31.35 11.84 36.61
C SER A 696 32.58 12.65 37.05
N GLU A 697 33.21 12.25 38.16
CA GLU A 697 34.36 12.94 38.71
C GLU A 697 35.62 12.73 37.85
N VAL A 698 35.86 11.49 37.41
CA VAL A 698 37.00 11.17 36.55
C VAL A 698 36.85 11.82 35.17
N ALA A 699 35.64 11.88 34.61
CA ALA A 699 35.38 12.50 33.32
C ALA A 699 35.68 14.01 33.31
N ARG A 700 35.37 14.72 34.40
CA ARG A 700 35.68 16.15 34.55
C ARG A 700 37.19 16.38 34.49
N SER A 701 37.94 15.65 35.31
CA SER A 701 39.40 15.74 35.38
C SER A 701 40.07 15.44 34.04
N PHE A 702 39.56 14.42 33.33
CA PHE A 702 40.05 14.02 32.01
C PHE A 702 39.90 15.12 30.94
N ALA A 703 38.74 15.80 30.90
CA ALA A 703 38.47 16.85 29.93
C ALA A 703 39.33 18.12 30.15
N GLU A 704 39.61 18.47 31.41
CA GLU A 704 40.45 19.63 31.75
C GLU A 704 41.90 19.41 31.33
N LEU A 705 42.48 18.24 31.66
CA LEU A 705 43.85 17.90 31.28
C LEU A 705 44.04 17.83 29.76
N TYR A 706 43.05 17.32 29.04
CA TYR A 706 43.12 17.24 27.58
C TYR A 706 43.16 18.63 26.91
N ARG A 707 42.35 19.58 27.36
CA ARG A 707 42.35 20.96 26.80
C ARG A 707 43.73 21.60 26.94
N MET A 708 44.34 21.48 28.12
CA MET A 708 45.69 21.98 28.38
C MET A 708 46.73 21.34 27.45
N ALA A 709 46.64 20.03 27.22
CA ALA A 709 47.55 19.31 26.32
C ALA A 709 47.47 19.80 24.86
N VAL A 710 46.25 20.03 24.36
CA VAL A 710 46.02 20.49 22.97
C VAL A 710 46.55 21.91 22.74
N ASP A 711 46.34 22.81 23.69
CA ASP A 711 46.80 24.20 23.56
C ASP A 711 48.33 24.27 23.41
N VAL A 712 49.05 23.50 24.24
CA VAL A 712 50.52 23.41 24.16
C VAL A 712 50.95 22.73 22.85
N ALA A 713 50.29 21.65 22.45
CA ALA A 713 50.59 20.94 21.21
C ALA A 713 50.43 21.81 19.95
N ARG A 714 49.36 22.61 19.87
CA ARG A 714 49.14 23.55 18.76
C ARG A 714 50.18 24.66 18.69
N SER A 715 50.60 25.17 19.84
CA SER A 715 51.68 26.15 19.91
C SER A 715 53.00 25.58 19.37
N ALA A 716 53.27 24.30 19.64
CA ALA A 716 54.44 23.59 19.13
C ALA A 716 54.37 23.41 17.59
N GLU A 717 53.23 22.97 17.05
CA GLU A 717 53.04 22.81 15.61
C GLU A 717 53.21 24.14 14.85
N TYR A 718 52.65 25.23 15.38
CA TYR A 718 52.80 26.55 14.77
C TYR A 718 54.27 26.99 14.70
N ALA A 719 55.03 26.77 15.77
CA ALA A 719 56.47 27.06 15.80
C ALA A 719 57.24 26.24 14.75
N VAL A 720 56.93 24.95 14.60
CA VAL A 720 57.54 24.08 13.56
C VAL A 720 57.25 24.60 12.15
N LYS A 721 55.99 24.94 11.85
CA LYS A 721 55.59 25.46 10.54
C LYS A 721 56.26 26.79 10.21
N ARG A 722 56.36 27.68 11.19
CA ARG A 722 57.04 28.97 11.05
C ARG A 722 58.53 28.81 10.73
N GLU A 723 59.21 27.87 11.36
CA GLU A 723 60.65 27.65 11.16
C GLU A 723 60.95 26.98 9.81
N LEU A 724 60.19 25.94 9.45
CA LEU A 724 60.47 25.14 8.26
C LEU A 724 59.88 25.73 6.97
N MET A 725 58.67 26.33 7.01
CA MET A 725 57.93 26.87 5.85
C MET A 725 58.15 26.06 4.57
N ARG A 726 57.84 24.78 4.66
CA ARG A 726 58.06 23.78 3.63
C ARG A 726 56.69 23.32 3.16
N PRO A 727 56.40 23.23 1.86
CA PRO A 727 55.13 22.70 1.39
C PRO A 727 54.78 21.35 2.01
N GLU A 728 55.79 20.52 2.30
CA GLU A 728 55.65 19.23 2.97
C GLU A 728 55.10 19.35 4.41
N MET A 729 55.42 20.44 5.11
CA MET A 729 55.01 20.70 6.50
C MET A 729 53.82 21.65 6.62
N ASP A 730 53.70 22.63 5.72
CA ASP A 730 52.63 23.64 5.77
C ASP A 730 51.27 23.05 5.35
N GLY A 731 51.29 22.09 4.42
CA GLY A 731 50.09 21.38 3.98
C GLY A 731 49.65 20.27 4.92
N THR A 732 50.53 19.82 5.82
CA THR A 732 50.23 18.76 6.78
C THR A 732 49.81 19.37 8.11
N THR A 733 48.63 18.99 8.60
CA THR A 733 48.20 19.32 9.97
C THR A 733 48.55 18.14 10.86
N PHE A 734 49.53 18.33 11.76
CA PHE A 734 49.96 17.29 12.68
C PHE A 734 48.99 17.20 13.87
N ILE A 735 48.64 18.34 14.48
CA ILE A 735 47.69 18.38 15.60
C ILE A 735 46.32 18.72 15.04
N GLY A 736 45.59 17.67 14.65
CA GLY A 736 44.20 17.78 14.20
C GLY A 736 43.21 18.32 15.25
N TYR A 737 41.98 18.58 14.82
CA TYR A 737 40.87 18.97 15.70
C TYR A 737 40.17 17.77 16.37
N SER A 738 40.49 16.55 15.91
CA SER A 738 39.69 15.35 16.12
C SER A 738 40.29 14.36 17.12
N HIS A 739 41.25 14.75 17.97
CA HIS A 739 41.72 13.81 19.00
C HIS A 739 40.63 13.55 20.03
N TRP A 740 39.80 14.56 20.33
CA TRP A 740 38.63 14.38 21.19
C TRP A 740 37.44 13.88 20.40
N ASP A 741 37.16 12.60 20.54
CA ASP A 741 35.95 12.00 20.03
C ASP A 741 34.81 12.15 21.03
N THR A 742 33.84 13.02 20.74
CA THR A 742 32.66 13.21 21.60
C THR A 742 31.82 11.95 21.73
N GLY A 743 31.74 11.13 20.68
CA GLY A 743 30.98 9.88 20.66
C GLY A 743 31.53 8.85 21.65
N HIS A 744 32.86 8.77 21.75
CA HIS A 744 33.56 7.87 22.69
C HIS A 744 34.05 8.59 23.95
N ARG A 745 33.46 9.76 24.28
CA ARG A 745 33.78 10.56 25.49
C ARG A 745 35.28 10.91 25.63
N GLY A 746 35.97 11.04 24.51
CA GLY A 746 37.38 11.39 24.44
C GLY A 746 38.35 10.23 24.74
N LEU A 747 37.89 9.00 24.93
CA LEU A 747 38.79 7.86 25.13
C LEU A 747 39.77 7.75 23.94
N GLN A 748 41.03 7.40 24.23
CA GLN A 748 42.15 7.40 23.27
C GLN A 748 42.65 8.78 22.80
N ALA A 749 42.06 9.90 23.24
CA ALA A 749 42.51 11.22 22.82
C ALA A 749 43.96 11.51 23.23
N GLY A 750 44.38 11.03 24.41
CA GLY A 750 45.75 11.15 24.90
C GLY A 750 46.75 10.35 24.07
N GLU A 751 46.42 9.11 23.69
CA GLU A 751 47.24 8.24 22.85
C GLU A 751 47.49 8.87 21.48
N ARG A 752 46.44 9.39 20.85
CA ARG A 752 46.51 10.01 19.52
C ARG A 752 47.32 11.30 19.57
N LEU A 753 47.04 12.16 20.55
CA LEU A 753 47.79 13.41 20.72
C LEU A 753 49.28 13.14 20.95
N HIS A 754 49.60 12.15 21.78
CA HIS A 754 50.98 11.76 22.04
C HIS A 754 51.67 11.19 20.79
N HIS A 755 50.96 10.42 19.97
CA HIS A 755 51.48 9.90 18.71
C HIS A 755 51.78 11.02 17.71
N ASP A 756 50.84 11.95 17.54
CA ASP A 756 50.98 13.05 16.58
C ASP A 756 52.09 14.02 16.98
N LEU A 757 52.28 14.24 18.28
CA LEU A 757 53.41 15.00 18.81
C LEU A 757 54.75 14.31 18.53
N ALA A 758 54.81 12.97 18.64
CA ALA A 758 56.01 12.22 18.29
C ALA A 758 56.28 12.27 16.77
N GLN A 759 55.24 12.21 15.94
CA GLN A 759 55.39 12.40 14.49
C GLN A 759 55.87 13.81 14.15
N LEU A 760 55.30 14.84 14.79
CA LEU A 760 55.72 16.23 14.63
C LEU A 760 57.21 16.40 14.98
N GLN A 761 57.66 15.76 16.06
CA GLN A 761 59.06 15.77 16.46
C GLN A 761 59.97 15.14 15.40
N LEU A 762 59.61 13.97 14.88
CA LEU A 762 60.37 13.28 13.83
C LEU A 762 60.39 14.09 12.53
N ALA A 763 59.24 14.61 12.11
CA ALA A 763 59.12 15.41 10.90
C ALA A 763 59.92 16.72 10.98
N TYR A 764 60.00 17.33 12.17
CA TYR A 764 60.87 18.47 12.42
C TYR A 764 62.35 18.11 12.22
N LEU A 765 62.80 16.98 12.77
CA LEU A 765 64.19 16.53 12.65
C LEU A 765 64.58 16.16 11.20
N GLU A 766 63.67 15.57 10.42
CA GLU A 766 63.93 15.17 9.03
C GLU A 766 63.99 16.35 8.05
N ASN A 767 63.13 17.35 8.26
CA ASN A 767 62.95 18.47 7.32
C ASN A 767 63.80 19.71 7.65
N ASN A 768 64.41 19.74 8.82
CA ASN A 768 65.36 20.78 9.21
C ASN A 768 66.71 20.61 8.46
N ARG A 769 66.71 21.02 7.19
CA ARG A 769 67.87 21.00 6.28
C ARG A 769 68.44 22.40 6.08
N ARG A 770 69.75 22.49 5.85
CA ARG A 770 70.45 23.76 5.57
C ARG A 770 69.98 24.38 4.25
N GLU A 771 69.73 25.68 4.26
CA GLU A 771 69.32 26.49 3.09
C GLU A 771 70.51 27.28 2.52
N PHE A 772 70.37 27.88 1.34
CA PHE A 772 71.42 28.73 0.78
C PHE A 772 71.43 30.09 1.46
N GLU A 773 72.53 30.43 2.12
CA GLU A 773 72.74 31.71 2.76
C GLU A 773 73.39 32.68 1.77
N MET A 774 72.71 33.78 1.46
CA MET A 774 73.14 34.77 0.46
C MET A 774 73.10 36.19 1.04
N THR A 775 73.87 37.08 0.43
CA THR A 775 73.88 38.51 0.80
C THR A 775 73.72 39.39 -0.44
N THR A 776 72.82 40.36 -0.36
CA THR A 776 72.59 41.36 -1.42
C THR A 776 72.73 42.77 -0.83
N HIS A 777 73.24 43.68 -1.65
CA HIS A 777 73.44 45.09 -1.30
C HIS A 777 72.55 45.95 -2.19
N VAL A 778 71.65 46.73 -1.58
CA VAL A 778 70.65 47.53 -2.29
C VAL A 778 71.01 49.01 -2.17
N SER A 779 71.32 49.64 -3.29
CA SER A 779 71.65 51.08 -3.42
C SER A 779 70.40 51.89 -3.77
N LEU A 780 70.05 52.89 -2.95
CA LEU A 780 68.91 53.77 -3.23
C LEU A 780 69.15 54.65 -4.46
N ARG A 781 70.38 55.10 -4.71
CA ARG A 781 70.69 55.94 -5.88
C ARG A 781 70.31 55.27 -7.21
N MET A 782 70.43 53.95 -7.29
CA MET A 782 70.10 53.19 -8.49
C MET A 782 68.67 52.67 -8.50
N LEU A 783 68.12 52.32 -7.33
CA LEU A 783 66.79 51.73 -7.23
C LEU A 783 65.69 52.79 -7.34
N ASP A 784 65.81 53.86 -6.56
CA ASP A 784 64.85 54.95 -6.52
C ASP A 784 65.58 56.28 -6.24
N PRO A 785 66.08 56.95 -7.29
CA PRO A 785 66.81 58.21 -7.13
C PRO A 785 65.93 59.32 -6.56
N LEU A 786 64.60 59.26 -6.74
CA LEU A 786 63.69 60.24 -6.15
C LEU A 786 63.66 60.06 -4.62
N ALA A 787 63.53 58.82 -4.13
CA ALA A 787 63.57 58.53 -2.69
C ALA A 787 64.91 58.97 -2.05
N LEU A 788 66.01 58.91 -2.79
CA LEU A 788 67.29 59.46 -2.33
C LEU A 788 67.27 60.99 -2.26
N LEU A 789 66.72 61.69 -3.26
CA LEU A 789 66.55 63.16 -3.21
C LEU A 789 65.58 63.58 -2.10
N GLU A 790 64.54 62.79 -1.82
CA GLU A 790 63.67 62.98 -0.65
C GLU A 790 64.43 62.78 0.67
N LEU A 791 65.31 61.78 0.75
CA LEU A 791 66.17 61.57 1.91
C LEU A 791 67.12 62.76 2.12
N ARG A 792 67.71 63.30 1.04
CA ARG A 792 68.62 64.47 1.11
C ARG A 792 67.90 65.76 1.51
N SER A 793 66.69 65.98 0.98
CA SER A 793 65.90 67.20 1.26
C SER A 793 65.18 67.12 2.61
N ARG A 794 64.44 66.03 2.88
CA ARG A 794 63.54 65.90 4.04
C ARG A 794 64.06 65.01 5.17
N GLY A 795 65.12 64.21 4.96
CA GLY A 795 65.63 63.26 5.96
C GLY A 795 64.77 62.01 6.18
N VAL A 796 63.69 61.81 5.44
CA VAL A 796 62.86 60.60 5.50
C VAL A 796 62.60 60.10 4.10
N CYS A 797 62.74 58.80 3.91
CA CYS A 797 62.31 58.15 2.69
C CYS A 797 61.65 56.81 2.98
N GLN A 798 60.73 56.45 2.09
CA GLN A 798 60.17 55.12 2.00
C GLN A 798 60.58 54.53 0.67
N PHE A 799 61.13 53.33 0.71
CA PHE A 799 61.52 52.62 -0.51
C PHE A 799 61.07 51.16 -0.43
N THR A 800 60.82 50.58 -1.60
CA THR A 800 60.46 49.18 -1.72
C THR A 800 61.57 48.46 -2.42
N VAL A 801 62.06 47.37 -1.82
CA VAL A 801 63.01 46.45 -2.44
C VAL A 801 62.19 45.46 -3.28
N PRO A 802 62.23 45.57 -4.62
CA PRO A 802 61.43 44.72 -5.49
C PRO A 802 62.11 43.36 -5.68
N GLU A 803 61.31 42.39 -6.12
CA GLU A 803 61.79 41.03 -6.38
C GLU A 803 62.89 40.95 -7.44
N TRP A 804 62.74 41.73 -8.52
CA TRP A 804 63.64 41.70 -9.67
C TRP A 804 65.10 42.01 -9.31
N LEU A 805 65.34 42.73 -8.21
CA LEU A 805 66.70 43.06 -7.78
C LEU A 805 67.49 41.82 -7.34
N PHE A 806 66.82 40.89 -6.66
CA PHE A 806 67.41 39.62 -6.25
C PHE A 806 67.53 38.66 -7.45
N ASP A 807 66.59 38.72 -8.40
CA ASP A 807 66.62 37.90 -9.61
C ASP A 807 67.71 38.31 -10.59
N LEU A 808 68.03 39.61 -10.65
CA LEU A 808 69.13 40.12 -11.46
C LEU A 808 70.49 39.54 -11.01
N GLN A 809 70.65 39.27 -9.71
CA GLN A 809 71.87 38.67 -9.16
C GLN A 809 71.88 37.15 -9.29
N ALA A 810 70.78 36.51 -8.92
CA ALA A 810 70.63 35.06 -8.94
C ALA A 810 69.22 34.70 -9.43
N PRO A 811 69.03 34.54 -10.75
CA PRO A 811 67.76 34.12 -11.31
C PRO A 811 67.48 32.67 -10.90
N GLY A 812 66.22 32.36 -10.63
CA GLY A 812 65.78 30.99 -10.34
C GLY A 812 65.61 30.64 -8.85
N HIS A 813 65.87 31.57 -7.94
CA HIS A 813 65.67 31.38 -6.50
C HIS A 813 64.29 31.85 -6.01
N TYR A 814 63.73 31.13 -5.05
CA TYR A 814 62.49 31.48 -4.35
C TYR A 814 62.66 31.30 -2.84
N MET A 815 61.62 31.54 -2.05
CA MET A 815 61.61 31.42 -0.59
C MET A 815 62.71 32.24 0.10
N ARG A 816 62.88 33.49 -0.33
CA ARG A 816 63.91 34.40 0.19
C ARG A 816 63.48 34.93 1.56
N ARG A 817 64.06 34.41 2.64
CA ARG A 817 63.75 34.77 4.04
C ARG A 817 64.91 35.51 4.68
N ILE A 818 64.61 36.64 5.29
CA ILE A 818 65.59 37.42 6.03
C ILE A 818 66.09 36.60 7.22
N ARG A 819 67.41 36.48 7.29
CA ARG A 819 68.13 35.97 8.47
C ARG A 819 68.69 37.14 9.28
N THR A 820 69.25 38.13 8.59
CA THR A 820 69.85 39.34 9.19
C THR A 820 69.72 40.53 8.24
N VAL A 821 69.64 41.75 8.78
CA VAL A 821 69.63 43.01 8.00
C VAL A 821 70.61 43.99 8.64
N ALA A 822 71.39 44.70 7.81
CA ALA A 822 72.29 45.75 8.23
C ALA A 822 72.26 46.96 7.29
N LEU A 823 72.48 48.18 7.79
CA LEU A 823 72.41 49.42 7.00
C LEU A 823 73.77 50.16 6.94
N SER A 824 74.08 50.72 5.78
CA SER A 824 75.25 51.59 5.52
C SER A 824 74.86 52.91 4.84
N LEU A 825 75.37 54.04 5.32
CA LEU A 825 75.08 55.39 4.79
C LEU A 825 76.37 56.18 4.49
N PRO A 826 76.91 56.11 3.25
CA PRO A 826 78.09 56.89 2.87
C PRO A 826 77.78 58.38 2.68
N ALA A 827 78.20 59.19 3.65
CA ALA A 827 78.08 60.65 3.65
C ALA A 827 79.35 61.33 4.16
N VAL A 828 79.55 62.61 3.82
CA VAL A 828 80.67 63.39 4.35
C VAL A 828 80.32 63.80 5.78
N THR A 829 80.81 63.01 6.74
CA THR A 829 80.63 63.26 8.18
C THR A 829 81.95 63.67 8.80
N GLY A 830 81.91 64.56 9.78
CA GLY A 830 83.08 64.91 10.59
C GLY A 830 83.51 63.72 11.47
N PRO A 831 84.80 63.59 11.83
CA PRO A 831 85.26 62.55 12.74
C PRO A 831 84.45 62.56 14.05
N TYR A 832 84.05 61.37 14.53
CA TYR A 832 83.22 61.13 15.74
C TYR A 832 81.74 61.55 15.68
N THR A 833 81.20 61.88 14.51
CA THR A 833 79.76 62.13 14.35
C THR A 833 79.03 60.80 14.09
N SER A 834 78.07 60.43 14.94
CA SER A 834 77.25 59.22 14.73
C SER A 834 76.16 59.47 13.69
N VAL A 835 75.88 58.44 12.92
CA VAL A 835 74.83 58.46 11.91
C VAL A 835 73.67 57.63 12.44
N SER A 836 72.74 58.29 13.12
CA SER A 836 71.55 57.64 13.69
C SER A 836 70.43 57.56 12.66
N ALA A 837 70.05 56.34 12.30
CA ALA A 837 68.92 56.10 11.42
C ALA A 837 68.05 54.95 11.95
N THR A 838 66.73 55.16 11.96
CA THR A 838 65.76 54.11 12.30
C THR A 838 65.33 53.38 11.05
N LEU A 839 65.50 52.06 11.06
CA LEU A 839 65.07 51.17 10.00
C LEU A 839 63.88 50.34 10.50
N SER A 840 62.75 50.43 9.79
CA SER A 840 61.53 49.68 10.14
C SER A 840 60.99 48.91 8.95
N LEU A 841 60.56 47.68 9.21
CA LEU A 841 59.95 46.81 8.20
C LEU A 841 58.44 47.02 8.22
N GLN A 842 57.92 47.70 7.21
CA GLN A 842 56.49 48.03 7.13
C GLN A 842 55.68 46.88 6.55
N ARG A 843 56.23 46.22 5.52
CA ARG A 843 55.62 45.08 4.86
C ARG A 843 56.71 44.16 4.35
N SER A 844 56.50 42.85 4.47
CA SER A 844 57.35 41.86 3.83
C SER A 844 56.54 40.83 3.08
N SER A 845 57.13 40.24 2.05
CA SER A 845 56.51 39.26 1.18
C SER A 845 57.52 38.16 0.85
N ILE A 846 57.08 36.90 0.92
CA ILE A 846 57.88 35.73 0.58
C ILE A 846 57.24 35.03 -0.62
N ARG A 847 58.00 34.78 -1.68
CA ARG A 847 57.57 33.82 -2.72
C ARG A 847 57.70 32.39 -2.19
N ARG A 848 56.59 31.78 -1.77
CA ARG A 848 56.51 30.42 -1.22
C ARG A 848 56.72 29.35 -2.28
N GLU A 849 56.27 29.59 -3.51
CA GLU A 849 56.22 28.56 -4.55
C GLU A 849 57.11 28.91 -5.75
N PRO A 850 57.85 27.93 -6.32
CA PRO A 850 58.74 28.16 -7.46
C PRO A 850 58.01 28.18 -8.82
N ARG A 851 56.70 27.92 -8.83
CA ARG A 851 55.93 27.71 -10.06
C ARG A 851 55.61 29.03 -10.76
N LEU A 852 55.55 28.98 -12.08
CA LEU A 852 55.00 30.05 -12.91
C LEU A 852 53.47 29.95 -12.87
N LEU A 853 52.78 31.08 -12.74
CA LEU A 853 51.32 31.16 -12.76
C LEU A 853 50.91 31.71 -14.12
N ASP A 854 50.04 31.00 -14.83
CA ASP A 854 49.68 31.29 -16.23
C ASP A 854 50.91 31.45 -17.14
N GLU A 855 51.91 30.59 -16.94
CA GLU A 855 53.22 30.62 -17.62
C GLU A 855 54.02 31.92 -17.42
N LYS A 856 53.55 32.81 -16.53
CA LYS A 856 54.19 34.08 -16.21
C LYS A 856 54.90 34.04 -14.86
N TYR A 857 56.10 34.62 -14.85
CA TYR A 857 56.86 34.82 -13.62
C TYR A 857 56.29 35.96 -12.76
N THR A 858 55.62 36.93 -13.40
CA THR A 858 55.11 38.13 -12.75
C THR A 858 54.13 37.83 -11.62
N ARG A 859 54.22 38.60 -10.54
CA ARG A 859 53.20 38.63 -9.50
C ARG A 859 51.89 39.18 -10.08
N ALA A 860 50.79 38.45 -9.90
CA ALA A 860 49.47 38.90 -10.36
C ALA A 860 48.97 40.08 -9.49
N PRO A 861 48.25 41.07 -10.07
CA PRO A 861 47.64 42.14 -9.29
C PRO A 861 46.47 41.57 -8.45
N GLY A 862 46.66 41.46 -7.13
CA GLY A 862 45.68 40.89 -6.19
C GLY A 862 46.32 39.91 -5.20
N GLU A 863 45.50 38.99 -4.67
CA GLU A 863 45.99 37.85 -3.89
C GLU A 863 46.66 36.83 -4.83
N ASP A 864 47.99 36.72 -4.74
CA ASP A 864 48.78 35.73 -5.47
C ASP A 864 49.22 34.66 -4.46
N SER A 865 48.70 33.44 -4.61
CA SER A 865 48.94 32.31 -3.70
C SER A 865 50.41 31.89 -3.62
N ARG A 866 51.22 32.26 -4.62
CA ARG A 866 52.67 32.03 -4.60
C ARG A 866 53.36 32.95 -3.61
N PHE A 867 52.73 34.04 -3.20
CA PHE A 867 53.29 35.02 -2.26
C PHE A 867 52.58 34.96 -0.92
N LEU A 868 53.38 35.01 0.14
CA LEU A 868 52.89 35.15 1.50
C LEU A 868 53.25 36.56 1.97
N ASP A 869 52.24 37.43 2.05
CA ASP A 869 52.40 38.80 2.51
C ASP A 869 52.19 38.88 4.02
N TYR A 870 53.18 39.43 4.71
CA TYR A 870 53.09 39.79 6.10
C TYR A 870 52.86 41.30 6.20
N PRO A 871 51.67 41.76 6.63
CA PRO A 871 51.51 43.13 7.09
C PRO A 871 52.38 43.26 8.33
N GLY A 872 53.42 44.08 8.28
CA GLY A 872 54.47 44.07 9.29
C GLY A 872 53.90 44.29 10.68
N ALA A 873 54.09 43.32 11.59
CA ALA A 873 54.24 43.68 12.99
C ALA A 873 55.45 44.61 13.03
N LEU A 874 55.29 45.86 13.48
CA LEU A 874 56.31 46.92 13.49
C LEU A 874 57.55 46.49 14.28
N GLN A 875 58.37 45.64 13.68
CA GLN A 875 59.73 45.38 14.12
C GLN A 875 60.58 46.55 13.62
N SER A 876 61.44 47.08 14.47
CA SER A 876 62.30 48.21 14.14
C SER A 876 63.65 48.03 14.80
N VAL A 877 64.66 48.59 14.14
CA VAL A 877 66.05 48.55 14.57
C VAL A 877 66.63 49.96 14.36
N VAL A 878 67.57 50.35 15.22
CA VAL A 878 68.22 51.67 15.17
C VAL A 878 69.72 51.49 14.94
N THR A 879 70.26 52.25 13.99
CA THR A 879 71.70 52.27 13.69
C THR A 879 72.43 53.37 14.45
N SER A 880 73.70 53.13 14.77
CA SER A 880 74.57 54.10 15.45
C SER A 880 75.86 54.40 14.67
N SER A 881 76.42 53.40 13.99
CA SER A 881 77.66 53.56 13.19
C SER A 881 77.38 53.81 11.70
N ALA A 882 76.23 53.36 11.21
CA ALA A 882 75.82 53.33 9.80
C ALA A 882 76.91 52.81 8.83
N VAL A 883 77.73 51.87 9.31
CA VAL A 883 78.63 51.04 8.49
C VAL A 883 78.31 49.58 8.80
N ARG A 884 77.44 48.96 8.01
CA ARG A 884 76.97 47.57 8.15
C ARG A 884 76.44 47.26 9.56
N ASP A 885 75.57 48.11 10.08
CA ASP A 885 75.02 48.03 11.45
C ASP A 885 73.69 47.25 11.50
N THR A 886 73.58 46.21 12.35
CA THR A 886 72.36 45.37 12.55
C THR A 886 71.49 45.81 13.72
N GLY A 887 71.93 46.80 14.50
CA GLY A 887 71.28 47.32 15.72
C GLY A 887 71.07 46.32 16.86
N LEU A 888 71.83 45.22 16.88
CA LEU A 888 72.07 44.38 18.07
C LEU A 888 73.53 44.56 18.53
N PHE A 889 73.79 44.41 19.83
CA PHE A 889 75.16 44.46 20.37
C PHE A 889 76.01 43.25 19.94
N ASP A 890 75.42 42.04 20.05
CA ASP A 890 76.00 40.79 19.57
C ASP A 890 74.91 39.97 18.87
N ALA A 891 75.09 39.71 17.58
CA ALA A 891 74.17 38.94 16.78
C ALA A 891 74.57 37.45 16.81
N ALA A 892 74.41 36.80 17.95
CA ALA A 892 74.73 35.38 18.12
C ALA A 892 73.65 34.46 17.53
N ALA A 893 74.07 33.41 16.82
CA ALA A 893 73.15 32.53 16.07
C ALA A 893 72.36 31.49 16.91
N HIS A 894 72.69 31.29 18.20
CA HIS A 894 72.24 30.16 19.04
C HIS A 894 71.23 30.50 20.16
N ASP A 895 70.50 31.63 20.11
CA ASP A 895 69.45 31.96 21.10
C ASP A 895 68.18 31.11 20.87
N ASP A 896 67.49 30.66 21.93
CA ASP A 896 66.20 29.95 21.88
C ASP A 896 65.03 30.84 21.39
N ARG A 897 65.29 32.14 21.19
CA ARG A 897 64.39 33.13 20.62
C ARG A 897 64.82 33.53 19.19
N TYR A 898 63.89 34.10 18.43
CA TYR A 898 64.15 34.60 17.08
C TYR A 898 64.84 35.97 17.07
N LEU A 899 65.74 36.22 16.10
CA LEU A 899 66.40 37.52 15.86
C LEU A 899 65.44 38.56 15.23
N PRO A 900 65.77 39.87 15.26
CA PRO A 900 64.98 40.91 14.60
C PRO A 900 64.85 40.65 13.10
N PHE A 901 63.63 40.73 12.58
CA PHE A 901 63.26 40.45 11.20
C PHE A 901 63.50 39.00 10.73
N GLU A 902 63.87 38.09 11.64
CA GLU A 902 64.12 36.70 11.28
C GLU A 902 62.83 36.00 10.81
N GLY A 903 62.92 35.41 9.62
CA GLY A 903 61.80 34.75 8.95
C GLY A 903 60.89 35.68 8.15
N ALA A 904 61.14 37.00 8.14
CA ALA A 904 60.43 37.93 7.27
C ALA A 904 60.87 37.79 5.80
N GLY A 905 60.06 38.27 4.86
CA GLY A 905 60.38 38.16 3.43
C GLY A 905 61.37 39.18 2.90
N ALA A 906 62.23 38.75 1.97
CA ALA A 906 63.22 39.64 1.35
C ALA A 906 62.58 40.74 0.49
N ILE A 907 61.44 40.46 -0.16
CA ILE A 907 60.65 41.49 -0.86
C ILE A 907 59.97 42.32 0.22
N SER A 908 60.37 43.57 0.34
CA SER A 908 60.08 44.32 1.55
C SER A 908 59.97 45.82 1.30
N THR A 909 59.09 46.47 2.06
CA THR A 909 58.95 47.91 2.08
C THR A 909 59.53 48.43 3.39
N TRP A 910 60.52 49.30 3.27
CA TRP A 910 61.26 49.86 4.39
C TRP A 910 60.97 51.34 4.53
N ALA A 911 60.91 51.80 5.77
CA ALA A 911 60.97 53.22 6.08
C ALA A 911 62.29 53.52 6.78
N LEU A 912 63.03 54.47 6.21
CA LEU A 912 64.30 54.95 6.72
C LEU A 912 64.13 56.40 7.18
N ASN A 913 64.35 56.62 8.48
CA ASN A 913 64.13 57.91 9.11
C ASN A 913 65.44 58.42 9.72
N LEU A 914 65.90 59.59 9.24
CA LEU A 914 66.94 60.40 9.86
C LEU A 914 66.29 61.52 10.71
N PRO A 915 66.96 61.99 11.77
CA PRO A 915 66.47 63.11 12.57
C PRO A 915 66.32 64.41 11.76
N LYS A 916 65.10 64.97 11.68
CA LYS A 916 64.81 66.15 10.84
C LYS A 916 65.13 67.49 11.50
N ASP A 917 64.88 67.59 12.81
CA ASP A 917 64.91 68.87 13.53
C ASP A 917 66.32 69.42 13.72
N LEU A 918 67.32 68.54 13.84
CA LEU A 918 68.73 68.88 14.01
C LEU A 918 69.59 67.98 13.12
N ARG A 919 70.01 68.51 11.96
CA ARG A 919 70.89 67.78 11.03
C ARG A 919 72.32 67.77 11.58
N THR A 920 72.80 66.59 11.97
CA THR A 920 74.16 66.41 12.52
C THR A 920 75.27 66.49 11.47
N PHE A 921 74.92 66.33 10.20
CA PHE A 921 75.81 66.51 9.05
C PHE A 921 75.00 66.95 7.83
N ASP A 922 75.68 67.41 6.78
CA ASP A 922 75.01 67.87 5.57
C ASP A 922 74.42 66.69 4.79
N TYR A 923 73.09 66.62 4.71
CA TYR A 923 72.39 65.55 4.00
C TYR A 923 72.57 65.62 2.49
N THR A 924 72.88 66.79 1.92
CA THR A 924 73.20 66.89 0.49
C THR A 924 74.46 66.10 0.13
N SER A 925 75.35 65.88 1.10
CA SER A 925 76.56 65.05 0.95
C SER A 925 76.31 63.54 0.92
N ILE A 926 75.08 63.07 1.23
CA ILE A 926 74.75 61.65 1.22
C ILE A 926 74.88 61.14 -0.21
N SER A 927 75.96 60.42 -0.49
CA SER A 927 76.21 59.90 -1.83
C SER A 927 75.18 58.83 -2.21
N ASP A 928 74.83 57.96 -1.27
CA ASP A 928 73.92 56.83 -1.44
C ASP A 928 73.46 56.29 -0.07
N ALA A 929 72.48 55.38 -0.07
CA ALA A 929 72.09 54.59 1.09
C ALA A 929 72.03 53.10 0.71
N VAL A 930 72.77 52.27 1.45
CA VAL A 930 73.02 50.86 1.12
C VAL A 930 72.46 49.94 2.19
N LEU A 931 71.49 49.11 1.82
CA LEU A 931 70.93 48.07 2.69
C LEU A 931 71.62 46.72 2.41
N HIS A 932 72.22 46.11 3.43
CA HIS A 932 72.80 44.77 3.40
C HIS A 932 71.78 43.77 3.94
N ILE A 933 71.24 42.93 3.06
CA ILE A 933 70.26 41.90 3.45
C ILE A 933 70.95 40.54 3.39
N GLY A 934 71.03 39.86 4.55
CA GLY A 934 71.41 38.46 4.66
C GLY A 934 70.15 37.61 4.71
N PHE A 935 69.98 36.75 3.71
CA PHE A 935 68.76 35.95 3.57
C PHE A 935 69.08 34.50 3.21
N THR A 936 68.16 33.60 3.56
CA THR A 936 68.17 32.23 3.06
C THR A 936 67.28 32.12 1.83
N ALA A 937 67.68 31.30 0.87
CA ALA A 937 66.92 31.06 -0.36
C ALA A 937 66.93 29.58 -0.76
N ARG A 938 65.98 29.20 -1.63
CA ARG A 938 65.85 27.87 -2.21
C ARG A 938 65.89 27.93 -3.74
N PRO A 939 66.49 26.96 -4.45
CA PRO A 939 66.48 26.90 -5.91
C PRO A 939 65.19 26.23 -6.41
N GLY A 940 64.63 26.70 -7.54
CA GLY A 940 63.53 25.95 -8.18
C GLY A 940 62.74 26.66 -9.27
N VAL A 941 62.90 27.97 -9.44
CA VAL A 941 62.22 28.72 -10.52
C VAL A 941 63.04 28.55 -11.82
N PRO A 942 62.41 28.29 -12.99
CA PRO A 942 63.12 28.26 -14.26
C PRO A 942 63.79 29.60 -14.57
N SER A 943 65.13 29.61 -14.69
CA SER A 943 65.90 30.84 -14.90
C SER A 943 65.51 31.58 -16.17
N ASP A 944 65.19 30.87 -17.25
CA ASP A 944 64.90 31.47 -18.56
C ASP A 944 63.60 32.27 -18.55
N ALA A 945 62.58 31.79 -17.83
CA ALA A 945 61.31 32.49 -17.67
C ALA A 945 61.46 33.76 -16.81
N VAL A 946 62.33 33.72 -15.79
CA VAL A 946 62.68 34.91 -14.99
C VAL A 946 63.38 35.94 -15.88
N VAL A 947 64.35 35.51 -16.70
CA VAL A 947 65.07 36.42 -17.62
C VAL A 947 64.14 36.99 -18.70
N ALA A 948 63.23 36.20 -19.26
CA ALA A 948 62.23 36.66 -20.22
C ALA A 948 61.30 37.71 -19.60
N ASP A 949 60.81 37.48 -18.38
CA ASP A 949 59.99 38.46 -17.65
C ASP A 949 60.76 39.75 -17.35
N LEU A 950 62.02 39.65 -16.92
CA LEU A 950 62.86 40.82 -16.72
C LEU A 950 63.00 41.65 -18.01
N ARG A 951 63.19 40.98 -19.16
CA ARG A 951 63.25 41.65 -20.48
C ARG A 951 61.92 42.34 -20.83
N GLU A 952 60.79 41.65 -20.68
CA GLU A 952 59.47 42.22 -20.94
C GLU A 952 59.18 43.43 -20.05
N ARG A 953 59.48 43.32 -18.75
CA ARG A 953 59.28 44.42 -17.79
C ARG A 953 60.12 45.65 -18.09
N PHE A 954 61.37 45.46 -18.52
CA PHE A 954 62.22 46.59 -18.92
C PHE A 954 61.78 47.21 -20.26
N ALA A 955 61.10 46.45 -21.13
CA ALA A 955 60.60 46.90 -22.42
C ALA A 955 59.21 47.59 -22.38
N ALA A 956 58.34 47.17 -21.46
CA ALA A 956 56.93 47.56 -21.40
C ALA A 956 56.62 48.66 -20.36
N ALA A 957 57.62 49.42 -19.91
CA ALA A 957 57.55 50.10 -18.61
C ALA A 957 56.46 51.17 -18.45
N ALA A 958 55.25 50.74 -18.11
CA ALA A 958 54.17 51.61 -17.67
C ALA A 958 54.18 51.87 -16.15
N ASN A 959 54.82 51.01 -15.33
CA ASN A 959 54.74 51.13 -13.85
C ASN A 959 56.07 51.13 -13.06
N GLN A 960 57.23 50.86 -13.68
CA GLN A 960 58.55 51.08 -13.07
C GLN A 960 59.51 51.53 -14.17
N THR A 961 59.54 52.84 -14.44
CA THR A 961 60.50 53.38 -15.41
C THR A 961 61.90 53.28 -14.81
N LEU A 962 62.81 52.57 -15.49
CA LEU A 962 64.22 52.61 -15.11
C LEU A 962 64.64 54.07 -15.15
N ALA A 963 65.16 54.56 -14.04
CA ALA A 963 65.51 55.95 -13.87
C ALA A 963 66.99 56.05 -13.59
N ARG A 964 67.66 56.92 -14.33
CA ARG A 964 69.02 57.32 -14.01
C ARG A 964 69.02 58.81 -13.70
N SER A 965 69.46 59.16 -12.50
CA SER A 965 69.74 60.55 -12.16
C SER A 965 71.16 60.93 -12.59
N PHE A 966 71.26 62.11 -13.18
CA PHE A 966 72.50 62.81 -13.49
C PHE A 966 72.46 64.17 -12.82
N SER A 967 73.53 64.56 -12.15
CA SER A 967 73.72 65.92 -11.65
C SER A 967 74.36 66.74 -12.75
N LEU A 968 73.71 67.81 -13.22
CA LEU A 968 74.27 68.67 -14.26
C LEU A 968 75.61 69.28 -13.85
N ARG A 969 75.76 69.58 -12.56
CA ARG A 969 76.99 70.15 -12.00
C ARG A 969 78.14 69.16 -11.95
N HIS A 970 77.88 67.90 -11.57
CA HIS A 970 78.92 66.90 -11.34
C HIS A 970 79.19 66.04 -12.58
N ASP A 971 78.15 65.73 -13.35
CA ASP A 971 78.24 64.84 -14.51
C ASP A 971 78.48 65.59 -15.83
N PHE A 972 78.09 66.88 -15.96
CA PHE A 972 78.30 67.72 -17.16
C PHE A 972 79.01 69.06 -16.86
N PRO A 973 80.22 69.04 -16.28
CA PRO A 973 80.86 70.26 -15.79
C PRO A 973 81.19 71.27 -16.90
N THR A 974 81.57 70.80 -18.10
CA THR A 974 82.01 71.64 -19.23
C THR A 974 80.87 72.45 -19.84
N GLU A 975 79.79 71.79 -20.22
CA GLU A 975 78.60 72.37 -20.84
C GLU A 975 77.87 73.29 -19.83
N TRP A 976 77.86 72.91 -18.56
CA TRP A 976 77.32 73.75 -17.49
C TRP A 976 78.09 75.06 -17.36
N THR A 977 79.43 75.03 -17.48
CA THR A 977 80.23 76.26 -17.44
C THR A 977 80.06 77.17 -18.67
N GLU A 978 79.84 76.61 -19.87
CA GLU A 978 79.57 77.39 -21.09
C GLU A 978 78.20 78.07 -21.04
N PHE A 979 77.17 77.41 -20.50
CA PHE A 979 75.85 78.02 -20.29
C PHE A 979 75.90 79.21 -19.33
N LEU A 980 76.68 79.10 -18.25
CA LEU A 980 76.92 80.22 -17.32
C LEU A 980 77.65 81.41 -18.00
N ALA A 981 78.28 81.22 -19.16
CA ALA A 981 79.04 82.25 -19.88
C ALA A 981 78.21 83.06 -20.92
N GLY A 982 76.91 82.77 -21.11
CA GLY A 982 75.97 83.66 -21.82
C GLY A 982 75.38 83.17 -23.15
N GLY A 983 75.49 81.89 -23.51
CA GLY A 983 74.78 81.30 -24.67
C GLY A 983 73.28 81.12 -24.41
N ALA A 984 72.44 81.31 -25.45
CA ALA A 984 70.98 81.36 -25.27
C ALA A 984 70.29 80.02 -24.94
N ASN A 985 70.89 78.85 -25.26
CA ASN A 985 70.34 77.52 -24.95
C ASN A 985 71.47 76.54 -24.54
N LEU A 986 71.28 75.75 -23.46
CA LEU A 986 72.23 74.71 -22.99
C LEU A 986 72.05 73.43 -23.79
N SER A 987 73.08 72.97 -24.51
CA SER A 987 73.02 71.76 -25.34
C SER A 987 73.80 70.62 -24.69
N LEU A 988 73.13 69.62 -24.13
CA LEU A 988 73.73 68.46 -23.45
C LEU A 988 73.78 67.24 -24.36
N ARG A 989 74.95 66.60 -24.46
CA ARG A 989 75.09 65.34 -25.19
C ARG A 989 75.10 64.15 -24.22
N ILE A 990 74.05 63.33 -24.24
CA ILE A 990 73.95 62.14 -23.38
C ILE A 990 74.32 60.89 -24.17
N GLU A 991 75.30 60.14 -23.67
CA GLU A 991 75.77 58.91 -24.28
C GLU A 991 75.06 57.66 -23.73
N LYS A 992 74.93 56.64 -24.58
CA LYS A 992 74.40 55.33 -24.19
C LYS A 992 75.25 54.61 -23.13
N SER A 993 76.54 54.93 -23.02
CA SER A 993 77.52 54.30 -22.12
C SER A 993 77.27 54.58 -20.62
N TRP A 994 76.47 55.60 -20.29
CA TRP A 994 76.26 56.01 -18.90
C TRP A 994 75.06 55.35 -18.20
N PHE A 995 74.29 54.55 -18.94
CA PHE A 995 73.23 53.73 -18.38
C PHE A 995 73.80 52.42 -17.78
N PRO A 996 73.11 51.75 -16.84
CA PRO A 996 73.54 50.49 -16.26
C PRO A 996 73.94 49.46 -17.32
N TYR A 997 74.94 48.63 -17.02
CA TYR A 997 75.54 47.71 -18.00
C TYR A 997 74.52 46.85 -18.74
N PHE A 998 73.48 46.35 -18.05
CA PHE A 998 72.42 45.53 -18.65
C PHE A 998 71.56 46.29 -19.69
N ALA A 999 71.52 47.62 -19.65
CA ALA A 999 70.76 48.45 -20.57
C ALA A 999 71.57 48.89 -21.81
N GLN A 1000 72.90 48.82 -21.75
CA GLN A 1000 73.77 49.32 -22.82
C GLN A 1000 73.68 48.49 -24.11
N SER A 1001 73.43 47.18 -24.01
CA SER A 1001 73.37 46.25 -25.15
C SER A 1001 72.04 46.29 -25.92
N ALA A 1002 71.02 46.94 -25.40
CA ALA A 1002 69.68 46.98 -26.01
C ALA A 1002 69.31 48.40 -26.50
N GLN A 1003 68.27 48.53 -27.33
CA GLN A 1003 67.78 49.81 -27.80
C GLN A 1003 67.09 50.55 -26.65
N ILE A 1004 67.56 51.75 -26.34
CA ILE A 1004 67.02 52.58 -25.26
C ILE A 1004 65.96 53.49 -25.87
N THR A 1005 64.76 53.47 -25.30
CA THR A 1005 63.67 54.38 -25.66
C THR A 1005 63.37 55.27 -24.46
N LEU A 1006 63.48 56.58 -24.66
CA LEU A 1006 63.28 57.60 -23.62
C LEU A 1006 61.79 57.77 -23.38
N THR A 1007 61.39 57.68 -22.11
CA THR A 1007 59.98 57.85 -21.71
C THR A 1007 59.72 59.25 -21.19
N ALA A 1008 60.66 59.80 -20.42
CA ALA A 1008 60.61 61.17 -19.94
C ALA A 1008 62.02 61.65 -19.59
N VAL A 1009 62.27 62.93 -19.78
CA VAL A 1009 63.44 63.62 -19.26
C VAL A 1009 62.94 64.68 -18.31
N GLU A 1010 63.18 64.47 -17.02
CA GLU A 1010 62.66 65.33 -15.96
C GLU A 1010 63.79 66.11 -15.31
N LEU A 1011 63.54 67.38 -15.05
CA LEU A 1011 64.51 68.29 -14.45
C LEU A 1011 64.08 68.63 -13.01
N TYR A 1012 64.97 68.42 -12.07
CA TYR A 1012 64.73 68.65 -10.63
C TYR A 1012 65.82 69.54 -10.05
N GLY A 1013 65.44 70.45 -9.16
CA GLY A 1013 66.35 71.26 -8.36
C GLY A 1013 66.03 71.10 -6.88
N ILE A 1014 67.06 71.09 -6.04
CA ILE A 1014 66.87 71.15 -4.58
C ILE A 1014 67.01 72.62 -4.16
N ALA A 1015 65.91 73.23 -3.73
CA ALA A 1015 65.89 74.57 -3.16
C ALA A 1015 65.51 74.48 -1.67
N GLY A 1016 66.52 74.35 -0.80
CA GLY A 1016 66.31 74.10 0.63
C GLY A 1016 65.68 72.72 0.87
N ASP A 1017 64.53 72.69 1.56
CA ASP A 1017 63.79 71.45 1.88
C ASP A 1017 62.75 71.08 0.79
N LEU A 1018 62.66 71.87 -0.27
CA LEU A 1018 61.73 71.67 -1.37
C LEU A 1018 62.45 71.12 -2.60
N LEU A 1019 61.92 70.00 -3.09
CA LEU A 1019 62.29 69.44 -4.38
C LEU A 1019 61.42 70.08 -5.45
N ALA A 1020 61.99 70.99 -6.24
CA ALA A 1020 61.30 71.69 -7.32
C ALA A 1020 61.45 70.92 -8.64
N ARG A 1021 60.37 70.84 -9.44
CA ARG A 1021 60.37 70.22 -10.78
C ARG A 1021 60.25 71.32 -11.84
N GLY A 1022 61.22 71.39 -12.75
CA GLY A 1022 61.24 72.37 -13.84
C GLY A 1022 60.41 71.92 -15.05
N PRO A 1023 60.17 72.82 -16.01
CA PRO A 1023 59.55 72.47 -17.29
C PRO A 1023 60.41 71.40 -17.98
N SER A 1024 59.76 70.39 -18.54
CA SER A 1024 60.46 69.34 -19.29
C SER A 1024 61.21 69.99 -20.46
N PRO A 1025 62.54 69.78 -20.58
CA PRO A 1025 63.32 70.39 -21.66
C PRO A 1025 62.90 69.89 -23.05
N VAL A 1026 62.16 68.78 -23.13
CA VAL A 1026 61.64 68.20 -24.36
C VAL A 1026 60.14 67.99 -24.24
N ALA A 1027 59.40 68.49 -25.24
CA ALA A 1027 57.98 68.23 -25.39
C ALA A 1027 57.74 66.79 -25.87
N ALA A 1028 56.63 66.17 -25.46
CA ALA A 1028 56.38 64.73 -25.66
C ALA A 1028 56.37 64.29 -27.13
N ASP A 1029 56.01 65.20 -28.04
CA ASP A 1029 56.01 65.04 -29.50
C ASP A 1029 57.44 65.01 -30.11
N ALA A 1030 58.43 65.55 -29.42
CA ALA A 1030 59.83 65.56 -29.85
C ALA A 1030 60.66 64.36 -29.33
N LEU A 1031 60.15 63.58 -28.37
CA LEU A 1031 60.83 62.38 -27.84
C LEU A 1031 61.14 61.31 -28.91
N PRO A 1032 60.23 60.99 -29.86
CA PRO A 1032 60.52 60.00 -30.90
C PRO A 1032 61.69 60.38 -31.81
N ALA A 1033 61.96 61.69 -31.99
CA ALA A 1033 63.09 62.17 -32.76
C ALA A 1033 64.42 61.94 -32.03
N LEU A 1034 64.44 62.12 -30.70
CA LEU A 1034 65.61 61.84 -29.86
C LEU A 1034 65.88 60.35 -29.73
N ASP A 1035 64.83 59.53 -29.69
CA ASP A 1035 64.96 58.07 -29.73
C ASP A 1035 65.59 57.61 -31.05
N ALA A 1036 65.15 58.17 -32.18
CA ALA A 1036 65.74 57.90 -33.49
C ALA A 1036 67.20 58.37 -33.56
N GLU A 1037 67.53 59.50 -32.93
CA GLU A 1037 68.91 60.00 -32.87
C GLU A 1037 69.81 59.11 -31.99
N LEU A 1038 69.34 58.70 -30.80
CA LEU A 1038 70.05 57.79 -29.92
C LEU A 1038 70.26 56.42 -30.57
N ALA A 1039 69.30 55.94 -31.36
CA ALA A 1039 69.42 54.69 -32.12
C ALA A 1039 70.41 54.80 -33.28
N ALA A 1040 70.41 55.91 -34.03
CA ALA A 1040 71.26 56.07 -35.21
C ALA A 1040 72.70 56.48 -34.88
N LYS A 1041 72.90 57.34 -33.88
CA LYS A 1041 74.21 57.95 -33.54
C LYS A 1041 74.80 57.47 -32.20
N GLY A 1042 74.04 56.72 -31.39
CA GLY A 1042 74.48 56.27 -30.05
C GLY A 1042 74.50 57.38 -28.98
N ALA A 1043 74.10 58.60 -29.34
CA ALA A 1043 73.94 59.74 -28.45
C ALA A 1043 72.83 60.65 -29.00
N PHE A 1044 72.12 61.34 -28.11
CA PHE A 1044 71.20 62.40 -28.48
C PHE A 1044 71.62 63.70 -27.82
N THR A 1045 71.28 64.82 -28.47
CA THR A 1045 71.60 66.14 -27.95
C THR A 1045 70.32 66.82 -27.46
N LEU A 1046 70.33 67.21 -26.20
CA LEU A 1046 69.22 67.82 -25.49
C LEU A 1046 69.46 69.32 -25.34
N ALA A 1047 68.65 70.14 -26.00
CA ALA A 1047 68.63 71.57 -25.74
C ALA A 1047 67.72 71.84 -24.54
N VAL A 1048 68.31 72.20 -23.40
CA VAL A 1048 67.59 72.60 -22.19
C VAL A 1048 67.40 74.12 -22.24
N PRO A 1049 66.16 74.62 -22.33
CA PRO A 1049 65.92 76.06 -22.28
C PRO A 1049 66.31 76.59 -20.90
N ALA A 1050 66.85 77.81 -20.86
CA ALA A 1050 67.05 78.51 -19.60
C ALA A 1050 65.70 78.76 -18.94
N ASP A 1051 65.59 78.45 -17.64
CA ASP A 1051 64.38 78.62 -16.86
C ASP A 1051 64.70 79.26 -15.50
N ASP A 1052 63.82 80.14 -15.02
CA ASP A 1052 64.07 80.96 -13.83
C ASP A 1052 64.03 80.14 -12.52
N ASP A 1053 63.43 78.94 -12.53
CA ASP A 1053 63.22 78.12 -11.33
C ASP A 1053 64.27 77.03 -11.11
N VAL A 1054 64.65 76.27 -12.16
CA VAL A 1054 65.50 75.07 -11.99
C VAL A 1054 66.86 75.16 -12.69
N VAL A 1055 66.93 75.64 -13.93
CA VAL A 1055 68.19 75.82 -14.67
C VAL A 1055 68.51 77.31 -14.75
N ARG A 1056 68.94 77.82 -13.60
CA ARG A 1056 69.34 79.23 -13.42
C ARG A 1056 70.78 79.43 -13.87
N SER A 1057 71.10 80.61 -14.39
CA SER A 1057 72.47 81.02 -14.71
C SER A 1057 73.35 81.32 -13.47
N ASP A 1058 73.03 80.72 -12.31
CA ASP A 1058 73.71 80.92 -11.03
C ASP A 1058 74.49 79.65 -10.59
N ARG A 1059 75.65 79.83 -9.94
CA ARG A 1059 76.55 78.76 -9.50
C ARG A 1059 76.01 77.92 -8.34
N THR A 1060 75.00 78.38 -7.61
CA THR A 1060 74.41 77.66 -6.47
C THR A 1060 73.32 76.67 -6.85
N ALA A 1061 72.82 76.72 -8.08
CA ALA A 1061 71.86 75.74 -8.57
C ALA A 1061 72.57 74.38 -8.73
N ASP A 1062 71.97 73.32 -8.20
CA ASP A 1062 72.41 71.94 -8.42
C ASP A 1062 71.28 71.17 -9.13
N PRO A 1063 71.08 71.41 -10.43
CA PRO A 1063 70.01 70.77 -11.16
C PRO A 1063 70.36 69.32 -11.47
N TYR A 1064 69.41 68.45 -11.23
CA TYR A 1064 69.44 67.02 -11.52
C TYR A 1064 68.53 66.73 -12.69
N ILE A 1065 69.05 66.03 -13.69
CA ILE A 1065 68.24 65.43 -14.73
C ILE A 1065 67.98 63.98 -14.36
N ILE A 1066 66.70 63.61 -14.26
CA ILE A 1066 66.29 62.22 -14.19
C ILE A 1066 65.86 61.79 -15.58
N VAL A 1067 66.67 60.95 -16.20
CA VAL A 1067 66.34 60.32 -17.47
C VAL A 1067 65.59 59.03 -17.16
N ARG A 1068 64.32 58.99 -17.54
CA ARG A 1068 63.48 57.79 -17.46
C ARG A 1068 63.51 57.09 -18.80
N TYR A 1069 63.92 55.83 -18.78
CA TYR A 1069 64.16 55.08 -19.98
C TYR A 1069 63.58 53.67 -19.89
N THR A 1070 63.35 53.11 -21.06
CA THR A 1070 62.94 51.73 -21.29
C THR A 1070 63.94 51.07 -22.21
N VAL A 1071 64.03 49.76 -22.13
CA VAL A 1071 65.03 48.98 -22.82
C VAL A 1071 64.32 47.94 -23.67
N ARG A 1072 64.42 48.07 -25.00
CA ARG A 1072 63.87 47.12 -25.99
C ARG A 1072 65.01 46.46 -26.76
N GLU A 1073 64.91 45.18 -27.07
CA GLU A 1073 65.89 44.56 -27.97
C GLU A 1073 65.67 45.07 -29.39
N GLY A 1074 66.72 45.62 -30.02
CA GLY A 1074 66.65 46.02 -31.42
C GLY A 1074 66.60 44.77 -32.31
N THR A 1075 65.59 44.66 -33.17
CA THR A 1075 65.56 43.61 -34.20
C THR A 1075 66.67 43.90 -35.20
N SER A 1076 67.81 43.23 -35.07
CA SER A 1076 68.77 43.13 -36.16
C SER A 1076 68.08 42.44 -37.35
N GLY A 1077 67.98 43.15 -38.48
CA GLY A 1077 67.76 42.51 -39.77
C GLY A 1077 68.90 41.57 -40.13
#